data_AF-A0A847LD91-F1
#
_entry.id   AF-A0A847LD91-F1
#
_cell.length_a   1.000
_cell.length_b   1.000
_cell.length_c   1.000
_cell.angle_alpha   90.00
_cell.angle_beta   90.00
_cell.angle_gamma   90.00
#
_symmetry.space_group_name_H-M   'P 1'
#
loop_
_entity.id
_entity.type
_entity.pdbx_description
1 polymer ?
#
loop_
_entity_poly.entity_id
_entity_poly.type
_entity_poly.pdbx_seq_one_letter_code
_entity_poly.pdbx_strand_id
1 'polypeptide(L)'
;MLVTIFAIVVILFLVGGWFAQFMVSLRGQTHRQGEVTLTGSAAQGLAALAAHKLRYDLLSADPGDPTLRTALFRPLADLRDIGETPLSLDGGPAGFQGLADALTRPLVEDGGLVATLRYSVRKADFTALPPPALPEEKVGFVRLHVALKMRALTEEFQFACPVRIAAAWTPVLSKCTFFLDDPEIVTDRDRWKFNRVSTTPDGELIPGNTGAVPIVLANGERLEAGDLVNPANFLQKRVGLVHFGGGPLVLNLARGESRTGTFGEGFHTFEVKTSGGDWDGLYTIGEYSWGGGQVALLEWDKGIADEVAANVSPDWIGFVAGTPEADFLTKNSIFRLFGTDKGHKHPTLVLGRVFRGMISAKAYQCEPRGLLPEAFLLYPRSLGEWEDMLDPDPCVAAAAGLESVATFVREVLQLTPGQDDRDRFRREFASRGRVQGYNASIAYISTNNTVPDPFPNFKGNLLERMRTKDFSTAALDELPAELRDMLPGRPAAMPRLAALLGMLGVPGPRTAWVIDAGVAGGTVDWWEDLARLGLYDPAGRVLRLDGWILLKGSRPGGLVVKEPLTLAGNGGLVLESGDIRVLAPIDGGGAAENDGPPAFTLHLVAPSGSIEVGDLDGQRVDAVLAAGEKVLFRRGRPRLRGGVATGKFDLANASQGADLFYNPNLAALPGGPDGKALLACSVDPSPILLR
;
A
#
# COMPACT_ATOMS: atom_id res chain seq x y z
N MET A 1 -43.98 30.09 91.48
CA MET A 1 -44.22 30.59 90.10
C MET A 1 -42.97 31.19 89.46
N LEU A 2 -42.21 32.05 90.16
CA LEU A 2 -40.99 32.69 89.63
C LEU A 2 -39.86 31.71 89.22
N VAL A 3 -39.63 30.66 90.03
CA VAL A 3 -38.59 29.63 89.76
C VAL A 3 -38.89 28.81 88.50
N THR A 4 -40.16 28.51 88.26
CA THR A 4 -40.61 27.77 87.07
C THR A 4 -40.43 28.60 85.80
N ILE A 5 -40.72 29.91 85.86
CA ILE A 5 -40.51 30.84 84.76
C ILE A 5 -39.00 30.97 84.48
N PHE A 6 -38.16 31.10 85.51
CA PHE A 6 -36.71 31.17 85.34
C PHE A 6 -36.12 29.89 84.71
N ALA A 7 -36.57 28.70 85.15
CA ALA A 7 -36.14 27.44 84.57
C ALA A 7 -36.54 27.30 83.09
N ILE A 8 -37.75 27.72 82.73
CA ILE A 8 -38.22 27.74 81.34
C ILE A 8 -37.39 28.70 80.48
N VAL A 9 -37.05 29.88 80.99
CA VAL A 9 -36.21 30.87 80.29
C VAL A 9 -34.78 30.36 80.09
N VAL A 10 -34.18 29.70 81.09
CA VAL A 10 -32.85 29.09 80.97
C VAL A 10 -32.83 27.95 79.96
N ILE A 11 -33.86 27.09 79.96
CA ILE A 11 -33.99 26.02 78.96
C ILE A 11 -34.17 26.61 77.55
N LEU A 12 -34.98 27.65 77.37
CA LEU A 12 -35.12 28.36 76.11
C LEU A 12 -33.80 28.99 75.63
N PHE A 13 -32.99 29.53 76.54
CA PHE A 13 -31.66 30.05 76.22
C PHE A 13 -30.67 28.95 75.80
N LEU A 14 -30.69 27.80 76.48
CA LEU A 14 -29.85 26.66 76.12
C LEU A 14 -30.26 26.06 74.76
N VAL A 15 -31.56 25.93 74.52
CA VAL A 15 -32.11 25.47 73.23
C VAL A 15 -31.81 26.48 72.12
N GLY A 16 -31.93 27.77 72.39
CA GLY A 16 -31.58 28.85 71.45
C GLY A 16 -30.08 28.89 71.14
N GLY A 17 -29.21 28.70 72.14
CA GLY A 17 -27.76 28.62 71.97
C GLY A 17 -27.34 27.38 71.17
N TRP A 18 -27.92 26.22 71.47
CA TRP A 18 -27.69 24.99 70.71
C TRP A 18 -28.20 25.09 69.27
N PHE A 19 -29.39 25.67 69.07
CA PHE A 19 -29.95 25.90 67.74
C PHE A 19 -29.09 26.88 66.92
N ALA A 20 -28.57 27.94 67.54
CA ALA A 20 -27.65 28.87 66.88
C ALA A 20 -26.34 28.18 66.48
N GLN A 21 -25.73 27.38 67.37
CA GLN A 21 -24.54 26.58 67.05
C GLN A 21 -24.80 25.56 65.94
N PHE A 22 -25.95 24.88 65.97
CA PHE A 22 -26.36 23.94 64.95
C PHE A 22 -26.58 24.62 63.59
N MET A 23 -27.22 25.78 63.55
CA MET A 23 -27.41 26.58 62.32
C MET A 23 -26.09 27.11 61.77
N VAL A 24 -25.14 27.50 62.62
CA VAL A 24 -23.78 27.89 62.20
C VAL A 24 -23.02 26.69 61.62
N SER A 25 -23.13 25.51 62.25
CA SER A 25 -22.54 24.27 61.74
C SER A 25 -23.15 23.86 60.39
N LEU A 26 -24.48 23.89 60.26
CA LEU A 26 -25.19 23.64 59.00
C LEU A 26 -24.74 24.61 57.91
N ARG A 27 -24.71 25.92 58.20
CA ARG A 27 -24.24 26.94 57.25
C ARG A 27 -22.80 26.70 56.83
N GLY A 28 -21.93 26.29 57.76
CA GLY A 28 -20.55 25.89 57.46
C GLY A 28 -20.46 24.65 56.57
N GLN A 29 -21.31 23.64 56.80
CA GLN A 29 -21.39 22.44 55.96
C GLN A 29 -21.93 22.74 54.56
N THR A 30 -22.96 23.58 54.43
CA THR A 30 -23.52 23.98 53.13
C THR A 30 -22.55 24.86 52.34
N HIS A 31 -21.85 25.78 53.01
CA HIS A 31 -20.80 26.59 52.39
C HIS A 31 -19.65 25.73 51.89
N ARG A 32 -19.22 24.75 52.70
CA ARG A 32 -18.18 23.78 52.32
C ARG A 32 -18.62 22.89 51.16
N GLN A 33 -19.87 22.43 51.12
CA GLN A 33 -20.41 21.67 49.98
C GLN A 33 -20.49 22.51 48.70
N GLY A 34 -20.87 23.78 48.81
CA GLY A 34 -20.86 24.72 47.68
C GLY A 34 -19.46 24.97 47.15
N GLU A 35 -18.49 25.22 48.04
CA GLU A 35 -17.07 25.37 47.70
C GLU A 35 -16.50 24.12 47.04
N VAL A 36 -16.79 22.92 47.58
CA VAL A 36 -16.36 21.63 47.00
C VAL A 36 -16.94 21.43 45.59
N THR A 37 -18.21 21.78 45.38
CA THR A 37 -18.87 21.66 44.06
C THR A 37 -18.23 22.61 43.04
N LEU A 38 -17.97 23.86 43.43
CA LEU A 38 -17.29 24.85 42.59
C LEU A 38 -15.86 24.43 42.25
N THR A 39 -15.10 23.94 43.24
CA THR A 39 -13.75 23.41 42.99
C THR A 39 -13.77 22.18 42.09
N GLY A 40 -14.80 21.32 42.20
CA GLY A 40 -14.96 20.16 41.33
C GLY A 40 -15.20 20.56 39.87
N SER A 41 -16.11 21.51 39.61
CA SER A 41 -16.35 22.03 38.26
C SER A 41 -15.13 22.75 37.68
N ALA A 42 -14.43 23.55 38.49
CA ALA A 42 -13.19 24.21 38.09
C ALA A 42 -12.09 23.19 37.77
N ALA A 43 -11.93 22.15 38.59
CA ALA A 43 -10.97 21.08 38.37
C ALA A 43 -11.26 20.33 37.07
N GLN A 44 -12.53 20.06 36.75
CA GLN A 44 -12.92 19.40 35.50
C GLN A 44 -12.63 20.28 34.27
N GLY A 45 -12.92 21.59 34.34
CA GLY A 45 -12.59 22.53 33.27
C GLY A 45 -11.08 22.67 33.05
N LEU A 46 -10.30 22.77 34.12
CA LEU A 46 -8.84 22.80 34.08
C LEU A 46 -8.24 21.49 33.60
N ALA A 47 -8.82 20.34 33.97
CA ALA A 47 -8.40 19.03 33.48
C ALA A 47 -8.63 18.90 31.97
N ALA A 48 -9.77 19.36 31.46
CA ALA A 48 -10.05 19.35 30.02
C ALA A 48 -9.05 20.24 29.26
N LEU A 49 -8.78 21.44 29.77
CA LEU A 49 -7.77 22.32 29.21
C LEU A 49 -6.37 21.70 29.22
N ALA A 50 -5.99 21.06 30.34
CA ALA A 50 -4.74 20.31 30.47
C ALA A 50 -4.65 19.15 29.47
N ALA A 51 -5.74 18.41 29.26
CA ALA A 51 -5.80 17.34 28.27
C ALA A 51 -5.64 17.87 26.83
N HIS A 52 -6.25 19.02 26.51
CA HIS A 52 -6.03 19.70 25.23
C HIS A 52 -4.58 20.18 25.06
N LYS A 53 -3.93 20.69 26.12
CA LYS A 53 -2.50 21.03 26.10
C LYS A 53 -1.62 19.80 25.89
N LEU A 54 -1.89 18.71 26.60
CA LEU A 54 -1.18 17.44 26.41
C LEU A 54 -1.31 16.92 24.98
N ARG A 55 -2.52 16.97 24.40
CA ARG A 55 -2.75 16.63 23.00
C ARG A 55 -1.91 17.51 22.08
N TYR A 56 -1.91 18.83 22.30
CA TYR A 56 -1.10 19.74 21.51
C TYR A 56 0.40 19.41 21.60
N ASP A 57 0.95 19.21 22.79
CA ASP A 57 2.38 18.89 22.96
C ASP A 57 2.74 17.53 22.37
N LEU A 58 1.88 16.52 22.48
CA LEU A 58 2.15 15.21 21.92
C LEU A 58 2.17 15.20 20.37
N LEU A 59 1.45 16.13 19.76
CA LEU A 59 1.28 16.24 18.31
C LEU A 59 2.15 17.32 17.67
N SER A 60 2.64 18.29 18.45
CA SER A 60 3.46 19.38 17.95
C SER A 60 4.82 18.88 17.48
N ALA A 61 5.33 19.48 16.39
CA ALA A 61 6.72 19.34 15.97
C ALA A 61 7.68 19.99 16.97
N ASP A 62 7.23 21.03 17.67
CA ASP A 62 7.96 21.76 18.70
C ASP A 62 7.13 21.77 20.00
N PRO A 63 7.22 20.68 20.80
CA PRO A 63 6.45 20.55 22.04
C PRO A 63 7.06 21.39 23.17
N GLY A 64 6.22 21.94 24.05
CA GLY A 64 6.72 22.65 25.24
C GLY A 64 7.51 21.74 26.19
N ASP A 65 7.19 20.44 26.22
CA ASP A 65 7.93 19.40 26.92
C ASP A 65 7.99 18.09 26.10
N PRO A 66 9.16 17.69 25.56
CA PRO A 66 9.30 16.47 24.78
C PRO A 66 9.34 15.18 25.63
N THR A 67 9.39 15.29 26.96
CA THR A 67 9.58 14.15 27.88
C THR A 67 8.47 13.12 27.74
N LEU A 68 7.22 13.58 27.75
CA LEU A 68 6.06 12.71 27.65
C LEU A 68 6.02 11.95 26.32
N ARG A 69 6.24 12.65 25.19
CA ARG A 69 6.31 12.03 23.86
C ARG A 69 7.41 10.99 23.80
N THR A 70 8.61 11.32 24.28
CA THR A 70 9.78 10.44 24.26
C THR A 70 9.56 9.17 25.08
N ALA A 71 8.84 9.26 26.21
CA ALA A 71 8.52 8.11 27.03
C ALA A 71 7.44 7.23 26.40
N LEU A 72 6.35 7.83 25.93
CA LEU A 72 5.20 7.13 25.36
C LEU A 72 5.57 6.33 24.10
N PHE A 73 6.45 6.85 23.24
CA PHE A 73 6.86 6.18 22.00
C PHE A 73 7.89 5.05 22.20
N ARG A 74 8.22 4.67 23.43
CA ARG A 74 9.06 3.48 23.71
C ARG A 74 8.22 2.20 23.71
N PRO A 75 8.82 1.02 23.45
CA PRO A 75 8.18 -0.26 23.70
C PRO A 75 7.60 -0.33 25.11
N LEU A 76 6.46 -1.01 25.30
CA LEU A 76 5.84 -1.10 26.63
C LEU A 76 6.78 -1.76 27.67
N ALA A 77 7.64 -2.69 27.21
CA ALA A 77 8.66 -3.30 28.05
C ALA A 77 9.62 -2.27 28.66
N ASP A 78 9.95 -1.21 27.90
CA ASP A 78 10.94 -0.18 28.24
C ASP A 78 10.33 1.13 28.77
N LEU A 79 8.99 1.23 28.79
CA LEU A 79 8.28 2.37 29.36
C LEU A 79 8.61 2.47 30.86
N ARG A 80 9.17 3.61 31.27
CA ARG A 80 9.47 3.91 32.68
C ARG A 80 8.38 4.82 33.24
N ASP A 81 8.12 4.67 34.53
CA ASP A 81 7.20 5.56 35.24
C ASP A 81 7.77 6.98 35.24
N ILE A 82 6.92 7.94 34.90
CA ILE A 82 7.19 9.37 35.05
C ILE A 82 6.42 9.82 36.29
N GLY A 83 7.15 10.35 37.28
CA GLY A 83 6.56 10.96 38.48
C GLY A 83 5.74 12.20 38.16
N GLU A 84 5.13 12.81 39.18
CA GLU A 84 4.36 14.03 39.00
C GLU A 84 5.22 15.17 38.43
N THR A 85 4.96 15.51 37.18
CA THR A 85 5.69 16.54 36.43
C THR A 85 4.77 17.73 36.20
N PRO A 86 5.19 18.97 36.52
CA PRO A 86 4.39 20.16 36.26
C PRO A 86 4.01 20.28 34.77
N LEU A 87 2.74 20.55 34.47
CA LEU A 87 2.28 20.83 33.12
C LEU A 87 2.21 22.35 32.94
N SER A 88 3.13 22.91 32.15
CA SER A 88 3.09 24.32 31.78
C SER A 88 2.00 24.56 30.73
N LEU A 89 1.10 25.51 31.01
CA LEU A 89 0.16 26.03 30.02
C LEU A 89 0.77 27.18 29.17
N ASP A 90 1.95 27.66 29.57
CA ASP A 90 2.75 28.62 28.81
C ASP A 90 3.42 27.92 27.62
N GLY A 91 3.13 28.40 26.41
CA GLY A 91 3.67 27.86 25.15
C GLY A 91 2.60 27.29 24.20
N GLY A 92 2.73 27.62 22.92
CA GLY A 92 1.83 27.21 21.83
C GLY A 92 0.91 28.33 21.29
N PRO A 93 0.36 28.21 20.07
CA PRO A 93 -0.43 29.25 19.40
C PRO A 93 -1.86 29.39 19.95
N ALA A 94 -2.28 28.57 20.93
CA ALA A 94 -3.68 28.43 21.34
C ALA A 94 -4.08 29.22 22.61
N GLY A 95 -3.18 30.00 23.21
CA GLY A 95 -3.52 30.86 24.36
C GLY A 95 -4.08 30.11 25.58
N PHE A 96 -3.62 28.87 25.82
CA PHE A 96 -4.13 28.01 26.89
C PHE A 96 -4.10 28.69 28.27
N GLN A 97 -3.02 29.41 28.59
CA GLN A 97 -2.94 30.17 29.83
C GLN A 97 -4.06 31.21 29.94
N GLY A 98 -4.35 31.97 28.88
CA GLY A 98 -5.44 32.94 28.88
C GLY A 98 -6.84 32.32 29.06
N LEU A 99 -7.05 31.11 28.55
CA LEU A 99 -8.27 30.35 28.81
C LEU A 99 -8.34 29.84 30.26
N ALA A 100 -7.23 29.38 30.84
CA ALA A 100 -7.15 29.01 32.25
C ALA A 100 -7.45 30.21 33.16
N ASP A 101 -6.87 31.37 32.85
CA ASP A 101 -7.09 32.61 33.58
C ASP A 101 -8.57 33.01 33.48
N ALA A 102 -9.18 32.95 32.29
CA ALA A 102 -10.61 33.24 32.12
C ALA A 102 -11.51 32.28 32.91
N LEU A 103 -11.19 30.98 32.92
CA LEU A 103 -11.93 29.95 33.67
C LEU A 103 -11.82 30.15 35.19
N THR A 104 -10.65 30.57 35.68
CA THR A 104 -10.36 30.65 37.12
C THR A 104 -10.58 32.04 37.72
N ARG A 105 -10.63 33.09 36.90
CA ARG A 105 -10.77 34.50 37.32
C ARG A 105 -11.85 34.74 38.38
N PRO A 106 -13.09 34.23 38.26
CA PRO A 106 -14.11 34.44 39.29
C PRO A 106 -13.72 33.87 40.66
N LEU A 107 -13.01 32.73 40.67
CA LEU A 107 -12.58 32.05 41.89
C LEU A 107 -11.29 32.65 42.46
N VAL A 108 -10.44 33.20 41.61
CA VAL A 108 -9.26 33.99 42.02
C VAL A 108 -9.71 35.28 42.71
N GLU A 109 -10.67 36.00 42.13
CA GLU A 109 -11.19 37.27 42.66
C GLU A 109 -11.97 37.10 43.99
N ASP A 110 -12.67 35.97 44.20
CA ASP A 110 -13.50 35.72 45.41
C ASP A 110 -12.76 34.97 46.55
N GLY A 111 -11.75 34.15 46.22
CA GLY A 111 -11.15 33.19 47.17
C GLY A 111 -9.64 33.02 47.09
N GLY A 112 -8.94 33.72 46.18
CA GLY A 112 -7.50 33.57 45.98
C GLY A 112 -7.10 32.16 45.50
N LEU A 113 -7.89 31.59 44.58
CA LEU A 113 -7.64 30.26 44.02
C LEU A 113 -6.24 30.16 43.39
N VAL A 114 -5.48 29.14 43.77
CA VAL A 114 -4.23 28.74 43.10
C VAL A 114 -4.42 27.33 42.54
N ALA A 115 -4.26 27.19 41.22
CA ALA A 115 -4.33 25.91 40.53
C ALA A 115 -2.93 25.42 40.17
N THR A 116 -2.64 24.15 40.46
CA THR A 116 -1.42 23.46 40.02
C THR A 116 -1.80 22.26 39.17
N LEU A 117 -1.26 22.19 37.97
CA LEU A 117 -1.48 21.10 37.02
C LEU A 117 -0.22 20.24 36.92
N ARG A 118 -0.37 18.93 37.06
CA ARG A 118 0.72 17.97 36.87
C ARG A 118 0.24 16.79 36.05
N TYR A 119 1.17 16.12 35.37
CA TYR A 119 0.91 14.83 34.73
C TYR A 119 1.83 13.76 35.31
N SER A 120 1.42 12.50 35.22
CA SER A 120 2.26 11.34 35.53
C SER A 120 1.92 10.18 34.62
N VAL A 121 2.90 9.32 34.37
CA VAL A 121 2.77 8.12 33.54
C VAL A 121 3.19 6.93 34.37
N ARG A 122 2.35 5.89 34.45
CA ARG A 122 2.72 4.62 35.06
C ARG A 122 2.64 3.51 34.03
N LYS A 123 3.66 2.66 33.96
CA LYS A 123 3.69 1.51 33.06
C LYS A 123 2.48 0.59 33.26
N ALA A 124 2.01 0.46 34.50
CA ALA A 124 0.84 -0.36 34.86
C ALA A 124 -0.48 0.14 34.26
N ASP A 125 -0.56 1.41 33.84
CA ASP A 125 -1.76 2.00 33.24
C ASP A 125 -1.87 1.72 31.72
N PHE A 126 -0.88 1.02 31.14
CA PHE A 126 -0.82 0.72 29.69
C PHE A 126 -0.82 -0.79 29.42
N THR A 127 -1.49 -1.16 28.33
CA THR A 127 -1.52 -2.52 27.80
C THR A 127 -1.05 -2.51 26.34
N ALA A 128 -0.35 -3.58 25.94
CA ALA A 128 0.10 -3.73 24.55
C ALA A 128 -1.09 -4.08 23.65
N LEU A 129 -1.05 -3.62 22.39
CA LEU A 129 -2.10 -3.94 21.41
C LEU A 129 -1.85 -5.34 20.79
N PRO A 130 -2.85 -6.25 20.81
CA PRO A 130 -2.75 -7.55 20.13
C PRO A 130 -3.36 -7.52 18.72
N PRO A 131 -2.83 -8.33 17.77
CA PRO A 131 -1.55 -9.03 17.83
C PRO A 131 -0.38 -8.03 17.76
N PRO A 132 0.77 -8.32 18.40
CA PRO A 132 1.90 -7.39 18.45
C PRO A 132 2.57 -7.31 17.07
N ALA A 133 2.08 -6.41 16.21
CA ALA A 133 2.76 -6.05 14.97
C ALA A 133 3.98 -5.15 15.26
N LEU A 134 3.91 -4.39 16.36
CA LEU A 134 4.90 -3.42 16.81
C LEU A 134 5.00 -3.39 18.34
N PRO A 135 6.20 -3.51 18.94
CA PRO A 135 6.38 -3.43 20.40
C PRO A 135 5.96 -2.09 21.04
N GLU A 136 5.95 -1.02 20.25
CA GLU A 136 5.57 0.34 20.64
C GLU A 136 4.05 0.52 20.76
N GLU A 137 3.25 -0.33 20.12
CA GLU A 137 1.80 -0.19 20.14
C GLU A 137 1.20 -0.48 21.52
N LYS A 138 0.45 0.49 22.05
CA LYS A 138 -0.15 0.40 23.38
C LYS A 138 -1.37 1.29 23.51
N VAL A 139 -2.25 0.92 24.44
CA VAL A 139 -3.39 1.73 24.87
C VAL A 139 -3.36 1.86 26.39
N GLY A 140 -3.75 3.01 26.89
CA GLY A 140 -3.74 3.30 28.33
C GLY A 140 -4.24 4.70 28.62
N PHE A 141 -3.73 5.30 29.70
CA PHE A 141 -4.04 6.68 30.04
C PHE A 141 -2.86 7.38 30.72
N VAL A 142 -2.78 8.69 30.52
CA VAL A 142 -1.91 9.58 31.30
C VAL A 142 -2.73 10.13 32.46
N ARG A 143 -2.16 10.12 33.67
CA ARG A 143 -2.84 10.69 34.84
C ARG A 143 -2.60 12.19 34.90
N LEU A 144 -3.67 12.95 34.97
CA LEU A 144 -3.68 14.39 35.20
C LEU A 144 -4.02 14.64 36.67
N HIS A 145 -3.22 15.46 37.34
CA HIS A 145 -3.43 15.87 38.72
C HIS A 145 -3.73 17.36 38.75
N VAL A 146 -4.89 17.71 39.28
CA VAL A 146 -5.34 19.10 39.43
C VAL A 146 -5.46 19.39 40.92
N ALA A 147 -4.49 20.12 41.46
CA ALA A 147 -4.52 20.59 42.84
C ALA A 147 -5.06 22.01 42.88
N LEU A 148 -6.15 22.21 43.62
CA LEU A 148 -6.79 23.51 43.82
C LEU A 148 -6.65 23.92 45.27
N LYS A 149 -6.06 25.10 45.49
CA LYS A 149 -5.97 25.73 46.80
C LYS A 149 -6.82 26.99 46.84
N MET A 150 -7.83 27.02 47.69
CA MET A 150 -8.69 28.18 47.90
C MET A 150 -8.82 28.43 49.40
N ARG A 151 -8.41 29.63 49.86
CA ARG A 151 -8.34 29.95 51.30
C ARG A 151 -7.52 28.90 52.08
N ALA A 152 -8.17 28.17 53.00
CA ALA A 152 -7.56 27.11 53.81
C ALA A 152 -7.83 25.68 53.27
N LEU A 153 -8.61 25.55 52.20
CA LEU A 153 -8.97 24.27 51.59
C LEU A 153 -7.97 23.93 50.47
N THR A 154 -7.46 22.70 50.47
CA THR A 154 -6.67 22.13 49.37
C THR A 154 -7.35 20.85 48.95
N GLU A 155 -7.79 20.79 47.71
CA GLU A 155 -8.42 19.62 47.10
C GLU A 155 -7.56 19.15 45.92
N GLU A 156 -7.34 17.85 45.82
CA GLU A 156 -6.60 17.24 44.72
C GLU A 156 -7.52 16.30 43.95
N PHE A 157 -7.60 16.53 42.64
CA PHE A 157 -8.40 15.73 41.73
C PHE A 157 -7.48 14.99 40.77
N GLN A 158 -7.69 13.68 40.64
CA GLN A 158 -6.96 12.86 39.67
C GLN A 158 -7.88 12.51 38.52
N PHE A 159 -7.40 12.71 37.30
CA PHE A 159 -8.11 12.35 36.08
C PHE A 159 -7.26 11.41 35.24
N ALA A 160 -7.90 10.51 34.51
CA ALA A 160 -7.30 9.72 33.45
C ALA A 160 -7.60 10.38 32.10
N CYS A 161 -6.55 10.71 31.36
CA CYS A 161 -6.64 11.14 29.96
C CYS A 161 -6.29 9.92 29.08
N PRO A 162 -7.28 9.32 28.39
CA PRO A 162 -7.04 8.17 27.53
C PRO A 162 -6.03 8.50 26.42
N VAL A 163 -5.02 7.63 26.27
CA VAL A 163 -3.98 7.75 25.26
C VAL A 163 -3.82 6.44 24.52
N ARG A 164 -3.66 6.54 23.20
CA ARG A 164 -3.41 5.40 22.33
C ARG A 164 -2.22 5.68 21.42
N ILE A 165 -1.35 4.70 21.30
CA ILE A 165 -0.21 4.72 20.40
C ILE A 165 -0.37 3.53 19.48
N ALA A 166 -0.69 3.82 18.23
CA ALA A 166 -1.00 2.81 17.23
C ALA A 166 -0.36 3.21 15.90
N ALA A 167 0.11 2.23 15.14
CA ALA A 167 0.64 2.51 13.81
C ALA A 167 -0.51 2.63 12.79
N ALA A 168 -0.37 3.57 11.87
CA ALA A 168 -1.21 3.69 10.68
C ALA A 168 -0.72 2.72 9.59
N TRP A 169 -0.71 1.42 9.88
CA TRP A 169 -0.06 0.43 9.01
C TRP A 169 -0.77 -0.95 9.05
N THR A 170 -0.86 -1.61 7.88
CA THR A 170 -1.23 -3.03 7.76
C THR A 170 -0.02 -3.86 7.31
N PRO A 171 0.47 -4.84 8.11
CA PRO A 171 1.75 -5.51 7.90
C PRO A 171 2.05 -5.90 6.45
N VAL A 172 1.27 -6.78 5.84
CA VAL A 172 1.55 -7.23 4.48
C VAL A 172 1.07 -6.24 3.42
N LEU A 173 -0.08 -5.59 3.61
CA LEU A 173 -0.61 -4.68 2.58
C LEU A 173 0.29 -3.46 2.36
N SER A 174 0.95 -2.92 3.39
CA SER A 174 1.85 -1.78 3.18
C SER A 174 3.23 -2.18 2.71
N LYS A 175 3.51 -3.49 2.58
CA LYS A 175 4.60 -3.96 1.73
C LYS A 175 4.22 -3.94 0.24
N CYS A 176 2.94 -3.97 -0.08
CA CYS A 176 2.47 -4.05 -1.46
C CYS A 176 2.30 -2.66 -2.05
N THR A 177 2.90 -2.43 -3.23
CA THR A 177 2.51 -1.29 -4.08
C THR A 177 1.14 -1.54 -4.68
N PHE A 178 0.87 -2.80 -5.05
CA PHE A 178 -0.40 -3.22 -5.64
C PHE A 178 -0.83 -4.60 -5.14
N PHE A 179 -2.10 -4.70 -4.73
CA PHE A 179 -2.73 -5.93 -4.28
C PHE A 179 -4.10 -6.06 -4.96
N LEU A 180 -4.29 -7.13 -5.72
CA LEU A 180 -5.58 -7.55 -6.27
C LEU A 180 -5.97 -8.89 -5.65
N ASP A 181 -7.10 -8.93 -4.92
CA ASP A 181 -7.58 -10.16 -4.27
C ASP A 181 -8.13 -11.16 -5.29
N ASP A 182 -9.05 -10.70 -6.15
CA ASP A 182 -9.69 -11.53 -7.14
C ASP A 182 -9.70 -10.83 -8.52
N PRO A 183 -8.89 -11.32 -9.47
CA PRO A 183 -8.96 -10.86 -10.84
C PRO A 183 -10.20 -11.35 -11.57
N GLU A 184 -11.08 -12.18 -11.00
CA GLU A 184 -12.29 -12.76 -11.61
C GLU A 184 -11.99 -13.63 -12.83
N ILE A 185 -11.27 -14.74 -12.63
CA ILE A 185 -10.95 -15.71 -13.69
C ILE A 185 -12.00 -16.83 -13.67
N VAL A 186 -12.90 -16.84 -14.66
CA VAL A 186 -13.98 -17.84 -14.77
C VAL A 186 -13.68 -18.87 -15.86
N THR A 187 -13.02 -18.44 -16.94
CA THR A 187 -12.67 -19.25 -18.10
C THR A 187 -11.18 -19.16 -18.43
N ASP A 188 -10.70 -20.09 -19.26
CA ASP A 188 -9.32 -20.06 -19.74
C ASP A 188 -8.97 -18.80 -20.52
N ARG A 189 -9.94 -18.16 -21.18
CA ARG A 189 -9.72 -16.89 -21.88
C ARG A 189 -9.54 -15.71 -20.92
N ASP A 190 -10.16 -15.77 -19.75
CA ASP A 190 -10.11 -14.68 -18.77
C ASP A 190 -8.71 -14.46 -18.20
N ARG A 191 -7.81 -15.45 -18.27
CA ARG A 191 -6.41 -15.28 -17.85
C ARG A 191 -5.67 -14.19 -18.64
N TRP A 192 -6.12 -13.87 -19.86
CA TRP A 192 -5.49 -12.88 -20.75
C TRP A 192 -6.21 -11.53 -20.77
N LYS A 193 -7.29 -11.37 -19.99
CA LYS A 193 -8.23 -10.24 -20.14
C LYS A 193 -7.63 -8.85 -19.89
N PHE A 194 -6.50 -8.79 -19.19
CA PHE A 194 -5.76 -7.56 -18.90
C PHE A 194 -4.83 -7.13 -20.04
N ASN A 195 -4.71 -7.89 -21.13
CA ASN A 195 -3.93 -7.52 -22.31
C ASN A 195 -4.78 -6.68 -23.25
N ARG A 196 -4.73 -5.35 -23.08
CA ARG A 196 -5.64 -4.38 -23.72
C ARG A 196 -4.93 -3.16 -24.32
N VAL A 197 -3.64 -3.01 -24.08
CA VAL A 197 -2.86 -1.84 -24.46
C VAL A 197 -2.17 -2.09 -25.80
N SER A 198 -2.23 -1.11 -26.70
CA SER A 198 -1.50 -1.11 -27.96
C SER A 198 -0.34 -0.12 -27.88
N THR A 199 0.89 -0.60 -27.96
CA THR A 199 2.09 0.23 -28.04
C THR A 199 2.82 0.03 -29.37
N THR A 200 3.61 1.02 -29.77
CA THR A 200 4.62 0.88 -30.81
C THR A 200 5.72 -0.11 -30.36
N PRO A 201 6.57 -0.59 -31.29
CA PRO A 201 7.73 -1.43 -30.95
C PRO A 201 8.72 -0.78 -29.96
N ASP A 202 8.75 0.55 -29.92
CA ASP A 202 9.56 1.32 -28.99
C ASP A 202 8.97 1.37 -27.57
N GLY A 203 7.71 0.97 -27.39
CA GLY A 203 7.02 1.02 -26.11
C GLY A 203 6.26 2.33 -25.85
N GLU A 204 5.88 3.07 -26.90
CA GLU A 204 5.01 4.25 -26.77
C GLU A 204 3.55 3.90 -27.08
N LEU A 205 2.59 4.55 -26.43
CA LEU A 205 1.17 4.28 -26.68
C LEU A 205 0.76 4.68 -28.09
N ILE A 206 -0.08 3.86 -28.72
CA ILE A 206 -0.72 4.21 -30.00
C ILE A 206 -2.09 4.85 -29.71
N PRO A 207 -2.27 6.16 -29.96
CA PRO A 207 -3.54 6.84 -29.74
C PRO A 207 -4.66 6.22 -30.59
N GLY A 208 -5.86 6.09 -30.02
CA GLY A 208 -7.05 5.64 -30.75
C GLY A 208 -7.18 4.12 -30.98
N ASN A 209 -6.11 3.33 -30.79
CA ASN A 209 -6.15 1.86 -30.88
C ASN A 209 -6.04 1.16 -29.50
N THR A 210 -5.58 1.91 -28.51
CA THR A 210 -5.51 1.47 -27.13
C THR A 210 -6.87 1.55 -26.44
N GLY A 211 -7.32 0.46 -25.84
CA GLY A 211 -8.56 0.43 -25.05
C GLY A 211 -8.39 0.84 -23.58
N ALA A 212 -7.16 0.98 -23.10
CA ALA A 212 -6.82 1.34 -21.71
C ALA A 212 -5.40 1.90 -21.60
N VAL A 213 -5.15 2.85 -20.71
CA VAL A 213 -3.79 3.34 -20.41
C VAL A 213 -3.12 2.42 -19.35
N PRO A 214 -1.82 2.09 -19.49
CA PRO A 214 -1.11 1.27 -18.52
C PRO A 214 -1.04 1.90 -17.12
N ILE A 215 -1.10 1.04 -16.11
CA ILE A 215 -0.70 1.32 -14.73
C ILE A 215 0.78 0.98 -14.59
N VAL A 216 1.59 1.98 -14.27
CA VAL A 216 3.04 1.82 -14.09
C VAL A 216 3.37 1.74 -12.61
N LEU A 217 4.14 0.72 -12.23
CA LEU A 217 4.55 0.51 -10.85
C LEU A 217 6.04 0.84 -10.68
N ALA A 218 6.33 1.81 -9.83
CA ALA A 218 7.68 2.14 -9.36
C ALA A 218 7.85 1.62 -7.93
N ASN A 219 8.40 0.41 -7.80
CA ASN A 219 8.37 -0.37 -6.55
C ASN A 219 9.49 -0.04 -5.56
N GLY A 220 9.93 1.21 -5.50
CA GLY A 220 10.85 1.70 -4.48
C GLY A 220 12.33 1.66 -4.87
N GLU A 221 13.19 1.38 -3.89
CA GLU A 221 14.64 1.53 -3.98
C GLU A 221 15.29 0.60 -5.04
N ARG A 222 16.38 1.08 -5.63
CA ARG A 222 17.21 0.27 -6.53
C ARG A 222 17.89 -0.83 -5.72
N LEU A 223 17.76 -2.07 -6.18
CA LEU A 223 18.41 -3.23 -5.56
C LEU A 223 19.74 -3.54 -6.24
N GLU A 224 20.71 -3.97 -5.44
CA GLU A 224 21.96 -4.52 -5.92
C GLU A 224 21.74 -5.95 -6.45
N ALA A 225 22.59 -6.41 -7.38
CA ALA A 225 22.44 -7.73 -7.98
C ALA A 225 22.41 -8.86 -6.94
N GLY A 226 23.20 -8.75 -5.86
CA GLY A 226 23.22 -9.72 -4.77
C GLY A 226 21.91 -9.78 -3.95
N ASP A 227 21.16 -8.68 -3.90
CA ASP A 227 19.85 -8.64 -3.22
C ASP A 227 18.77 -9.36 -4.05
N LEU A 228 18.90 -9.39 -5.38
CA LEU A 228 17.93 -10.00 -6.29
C LEU A 228 17.95 -11.53 -6.26
N VAL A 229 19.12 -12.12 -6.06
CA VAL A 229 19.33 -13.57 -6.12
C VAL A 229 18.78 -14.28 -4.87
N ASN A 230 18.61 -13.56 -3.77
CA ASN A 230 18.12 -14.11 -2.50
C ASN A 230 16.79 -13.47 -2.07
N PRO A 231 15.65 -14.20 -2.10
CA PRO A 231 14.35 -13.69 -1.66
C PRO A 231 14.33 -13.10 -0.26
N ALA A 232 15.09 -13.69 0.67
CA ALA A 232 15.14 -13.20 2.05
C ALA A 232 15.73 -11.79 2.13
N ASN A 233 16.81 -11.55 1.36
CA ASN A 233 17.43 -10.22 1.26
C ASN A 233 16.47 -9.24 0.61
N PHE A 234 15.83 -9.63 -0.50
CA PHE A 234 14.83 -8.83 -1.20
C PHE A 234 13.71 -8.36 -0.26
N LEU A 235 13.16 -9.28 0.54
CA LEU A 235 12.03 -9.01 1.43
C LEU A 235 12.40 -8.10 2.61
N GLN A 236 13.67 -8.08 3.03
CA GLN A 236 14.19 -7.16 4.05
C GLN A 236 14.43 -5.73 3.54
N LYS A 237 14.38 -5.49 2.23
CA LYS A 237 14.55 -4.13 1.65
C LYS A 237 13.24 -3.36 1.62
N ARG A 238 13.33 -2.03 1.51
CA ARG A 238 12.17 -1.14 1.38
C ARG A 238 11.68 -1.06 -0.07
N VAL A 239 11.42 -2.23 -0.65
CA VAL A 239 10.85 -2.39 -1.99
C VAL A 239 9.43 -2.92 -1.91
N GLY A 240 8.60 -2.48 -2.84
CA GLY A 240 7.20 -2.87 -2.95
C GLY A 240 7.04 -4.27 -3.51
N LEU A 241 5.99 -4.95 -3.08
CA LEU A 241 5.53 -6.22 -3.64
C LEU A 241 4.29 -6.02 -4.50
N VAL A 242 4.02 -6.99 -5.35
CA VAL A 242 2.78 -7.06 -6.11
C VAL A 242 2.11 -8.40 -5.86
N HIS A 243 0.81 -8.39 -5.61
CA HIS A 243 0.02 -9.60 -5.42
C HIS A 243 -1.18 -9.64 -6.36
N PHE A 244 -1.35 -10.79 -7.03
CA PHE A 244 -2.55 -11.14 -7.78
C PHE A 244 -3.10 -12.47 -7.27
N GLY A 245 -4.29 -12.45 -6.67
CA GLY A 245 -4.97 -13.65 -6.19
C GLY A 245 -5.84 -14.32 -7.26
N GLY A 246 -6.74 -15.21 -6.82
CA GLY A 246 -7.87 -15.75 -7.59
C GLY A 246 -7.57 -16.64 -8.83
N GLY A 247 -6.31 -16.87 -9.23
CA GLY A 247 -6.00 -17.85 -10.27
C GLY A 247 -4.82 -17.48 -11.18
N PRO A 248 -4.58 -18.27 -12.25
CA PRO A 248 -3.48 -18.03 -13.17
C PRO A 248 -3.77 -16.85 -14.10
N LEU A 249 -2.86 -15.89 -14.14
CA LEU A 249 -2.97 -14.68 -14.96
C LEU A 249 -1.79 -14.55 -15.92
N VAL A 250 -2.07 -14.17 -17.17
CA VAL A 250 -1.04 -13.94 -18.19
C VAL A 250 -1.02 -12.46 -18.58
N LEU A 251 0.09 -11.82 -18.28
CA LEU A 251 0.35 -10.41 -18.54
C LEU A 251 1.41 -10.30 -19.62
N ASN A 252 1.01 -9.84 -20.80
CA ASN A 252 1.91 -9.68 -21.94
C ASN A 252 2.87 -8.51 -21.71
N LEU A 253 4.15 -8.76 -21.95
CA LEU A 253 5.19 -7.74 -21.85
C LEU A 253 5.07 -6.75 -23.01
N ALA A 254 5.26 -5.46 -22.74
CA ALA A 254 5.44 -4.50 -23.83
C ALA A 254 6.84 -4.61 -24.44
N ARG A 255 6.91 -4.54 -25.77
CA ARG A 255 8.19 -4.37 -26.48
C ARG A 255 8.77 -2.97 -26.18
N GLY A 256 10.10 -2.85 -26.20
CA GLY A 256 10.80 -1.59 -25.91
C GLY A 256 12.17 -1.49 -26.59
N GLU A 257 12.20 -1.66 -27.91
CA GLU A 257 13.45 -1.87 -28.68
C GLU A 257 14.45 -0.70 -28.62
N SER A 258 13.99 0.55 -28.65
CA SER A 258 14.87 1.72 -28.50
C SER A 258 15.20 2.07 -27.04
N ARG A 259 14.55 1.43 -26.06
CA ARG A 259 14.57 1.80 -24.63
C ARG A 259 14.22 3.27 -24.34
N THR A 260 13.60 3.95 -25.30
CA THR A 260 13.16 5.35 -25.16
C THR A 260 11.69 5.44 -24.81
N GLY A 261 10.93 4.37 -25.05
CA GLY A 261 9.49 4.33 -24.83
C GLY A 261 9.11 4.35 -23.36
N THR A 262 8.10 5.15 -23.08
CA THR A 262 7.55 5.38 -21.74
C THR A 262 6.91 4.11 -21.13
N PHE A 263 6.56 3.10 -21.93
CA PHE A 263 5.91 1.88 -21.47
C PHE A 263 6.60 0.59 -21.92
N GLY A 264 7.82 0.67 -22.44
CA GLY A 264 8.60 -0.50 -22.85
C GLY A 264 9.02 -1.37 -21.65
N GLU A 265 9.02 -2.68 -21.85
CA GLU A 265 9.47 -3.71 -20.90
C GLU A 265 10.54 -4.62 -21.55
N GLY A 266 11.39 -4.06 -22.43
CA GLY A 266 12.46 -4.80 -23.11
C GLY A 266 13.47 -5.40 -22.13
N PHE A 267 13.54 -4.86 -20.90
CA PHE A 267 14.45 -5.36 -19.89
C PHE A 267 14.13 -6.76 -19.33
N HIS A 268 13.05 -7.40 -19.77
CA HIS A 268 12.61 -8.71 -19.31
C HIS A 268 13.22 -9.87 -20.11
N THR A 269 13.86 -9.61 -21.25
CA THR A 269 14.42 -10.62 -22.16
C THR A 269 15.93 -10.47 -22.30
N PHE A 270 16.58 -11.48 -22.88
CA PHE A 270 18.00 -11.40 -23.22
C PHE A 270 18.22 -10.38 -24.34
N GLU A 271 19.19 -9.50 -24.14
CA GLU A 271 19.61 -8.50 -25.12
C GLU A 271 21.11 -8.20 -24.95
N VAL A 272 21.85 -8.28 -26.04
CA VAL A 272 23.26 -7.93 -26.12
C VAL A 272 23.44 -6.85 -27.17
N LYS A 273 24.30 -5.89 -26.84
CA LYS A 273 24.70 -4.87 -27.81
C LYS A 273 25.70 -5.49 -28.78
N THR A 274 25.32 -5.59 -30.04
CA THR A 274 26.18 -6.04 -31.14
C THR A 274 27.33 -5.05 -31.36
N SER A 275 28.37 -5.49 -32.09
CA SER A 275 29.51 -4.64 -32.46
C SER A 275 29.11 -3.43 -33.32
N GLY A 276 27.98 -3.49 -34.02
CA GLY A 276 27.40 -2.38 -34.78
C GLY A 276 26.65 -1.35 -33.93
N GLY A 277 26.42 -1.66 -32.65
CA GLY A 277 25.68 -0.80 -31.72
C GLY A 277 24.20 -1.14 -31.57
N ASP A 278 23.68 -2.04 -32.40
CA ASP A 278 22.30 -2.53 -32.35
C ASP A 278 22.11 -3.52 -31.20
N TRP A 279 20.93 -3.54 -30.60
CA TRP A 279 20.58 -4.54 -29.58
C TRP A 279 20.00 -5.78 -30.27
N ASP A 280 20.70 -6.90 -30.13
CA ASP A 280 20.26 -8.20 -30.61
C ASP A 280 19.94 -9.09 -29.40
N GLY A 281 18.86 -9.86 -29.49
CA GLY A 281 18.40 -10.77 -28.44
C GLY A 281 18.40 -12.23 -28.88
N LEU A 282 19.05 -12.54 -30.00
CA LEU A 282 19.16 -13.89 -30.54
C LEU A 282 20.21 -14.69 -29.76
N TYR A 283 19.86 -15.91 -29.33
CA TYR A 283 20.77 -16.79 -28.60
C TYR A 283 20.65 -18.25 -29.04
N THR A 284 21.76 -18.98 -28.96
CA THR A 284 21.82 -20.41 -29.31
C THR A 284 21.11 -21.25 -28.25
N ILE A 285 20.21 -22.13 -28.70
CA ILE A 285 19.48 -23.10 -27.87
C ILE A 285 19.77 -24.56 -28.24
N GLY A 286 20.49 -24.80 -29.33
CA GLY A 286 20.95 -26.13 -29.74
C GLY A 286 21.96 -26.06 -30.88
N GLU A 287 22.76 -27.11 -31.04
CA GLU A 287 23.75 -27.22 -32.11
C GLU A 287 23.70 -28.62 -32.71
N TYR A 288 23.81 -28.70 -34.04
CA TYR A 288 23.69 -29.92 -34.81
C TYR A 288 24.80 -29.99 -35.86
N SER A 289 25.44 -31.15 -36.00
CA SER A 289 26.45 -31.34 -37.04
C SER A 289 25.80 -31.82 -38.33
N TRP A 290 26.01 -31.09 -39.45
CA TRP A 290 25.47 -31.43 -40.76
C TRP A 290 26.38 -30.91 -41.87
N GLY A 291 26.48 -31.61 -43.00
CA GLY A 291 27.18 -31.14 -44.20
C GLY A 291 28.67 -30.80 -44.01
N GLY A 292 29.33 -31.36 -43.00
CA GLY A 292 30.73 -31.03 -42.65
C GLY A 292 30.92 -29.73 -41.86
N GLY A 293 29.83 -29.11 -41.40
CA GLY A 293 29.81 -27.94 -40.53
C GLY A 293 28.88 -28.10 -39.31
N GLN A 294 28.57 -26.98 -38.66
CA GLN A 294 27.61 -26.90 -37.56
C GLN A 294 26.41 -26.06 -37.97
N VAL A 295 25.24 -26.46 -37.48
CA VAL A 295 23.98 -25.74 -37.60
C VAL A 295 23.49 -25.42 -36.19
N ALA A 296 23.48 -24.15 -35.84
CA ALA A 296 22.98 -23.65 -34.58
C ALA A 296 21.47 -23.38 -34.69
N LEU A 297 20.69 -23.90 -33.76
CA LEU A 297 19.31 -23.52 -33.52
C LEU A 297 19.31 -22.31 -32.59
N LEU A 298 18.64 -21.24 -33.02
CA LEU A 298 18.61 -19.95 -32.36
C LEU A 298 17.20 -19.61 -31.89
N GLU A 299 17.10 -18.86 -30.81
CA GLU A 299 15.84 -18.36 -30.24
C GLU A 299 15.94 -16.85 -30.00
N TRP A 300 14.87 -16.13 -30.33
CA TRP A 300 14.75 -14.69 -30.16
C TRP A 300 13.43 -14.36 -29.47
N ASP A 301 13.52 -13.94 -28.21
CA ASP A 301 12.34 -13.56 -27.44
C ASP A 301 12.08 -12.05 -27.56
N LYS A 302 10.84 -11.67 -27.89
CA LYS A 302 10.39 -10.29 -28.00
C LYS A 302 9.11 -10.05 -27.20
N GLY A 303 9.01 -8.87 -26.61
CA GLY A 303 7.75 -8.34 -26.07
C GLY A 303 6.73 -8.05 -27.18
N ILE A 304 5.52 -7.69 -26.77
CA ILE A 304 4.36 -7.50 -27.65
C ILE A 304 4.15 -6.02 -27.95
N ALA A 305 3.95 -5.71 -29.23
CA ALA A 305 3.58 -4.39 -29.75
C ALA A 305 2.56 -4.55 -30.88
N ASP A 306 1.87 -3.47 -31.22
CA ASP A 306 0.90 -3.41 -32.31
C ASP A 306 1.59 -2.83 -33.56
N GLU A 307 2.37 -3.69 -34.22
CA GLU A 307 3.24 -3.34 -35.35
C GLU A 307 2.45 -2.95 -36.60
N VAL A 308 1.28 -3.56 -36.80
CA VAL A 308 0.35 -3.24 -37.89
C VAL A 308 -0.13 -1.80 -37.76
N ALA A 309 -0.62 -1.41 -36.58
CA ALA A 309 -1.08 -0.04 -36.37
C ALA A 309 0.08 0.98 -36.34
N ALA A 310 1.28 0.54 -35.94
CA ALA A 310 2.48 1.38 -35.98
C ALA A 310 3.07 1.50 -37.40
N ASN A 311 2.60 0.71 -38.36
CA ASN A 311 3.13 0.64 -39.73
C ASN A 311 4.64 0.34 -39.77
N VAL A 312 5.09 -0.60 -38.93
CA VAL A 312 6.49 -1.00 -38.80
C VAL A 312 6.70 -2.41 -39.35
N SER A 313 7.83 -2.64 -40.02
CA SER A 313 8.32 -3.94 -40.47
C SER A 313 9.65 -4.24 -39.80
N PRO A 314 9.94 -5.49 -39.39
CA PRO A 314 9.14 -6.71 -39.57
C PRO A 314 7.95 -6.83 -38.60
N ASP A 315 6.89 -7.54 -39.03
CA ASP A 315 5.72 -7.91 -38.20
C ASP A 315 5.98 -9.24 -37.46
N TRP A 316 6.28 -9.12 -36.17
CA TRP A 316 6.58 -10.21 -35.26
C TRP A 316 5.36 -11.05 -34.90
N ILE A 317 4.15 -10.49 -35.00
CA ILE A 317 2.91 -11.25 -34.81
C ILE A 317 2.82 -12.35 -35.90
N GLY A 318 3.41 -12.12 -37.07
CA GLY A 318 3.52 -13.12 -38.13
C GLY A 318 4.15 -14.45 -37.69
N PHE A 319 5.12 -14.43 -36.76
CA PHE A 319 5.77 -15.64 -36.25
C PHE A 319 4.84 -16.51 -35.39
N VAL A 320 3.75 -15.94 -34.88
CA VAL A 320 2.79 -16.63 -34.01
C VAL A 320 1.41 -16.76 -34.64
N ALA A 321 1.20 -16.26 -35.87
CA ALA A 321 -0.08 -16.17 -36.57
C ALA A 321 -0.80 -17.52 -36.87
N GLY A 322 -0.24 -18.64 -36.42
CA GLY A 322 -0.84 -19.98 -36.48
C GLY A 322 -0.95 -20.70 -35.15
N THR A 323 -0.55 -20.05 -34.05
CA THR A 323 -0.51 -20.66 -32.73
C THR A 323 -1.84 -20.51 -31.99
N PRO A 324 -2.16 -21.41 -31.03
CA PRO A 324 -3.35 -21.26 -30.18
C PRO A 324 -3.39 -19.94 -29.39
N GLU A 325 -2.23 -19.35 -29.12
CA GLU A 325 -2.08 -18.12 -28.35
C GLU A 325 -2.14 -16.83 -29.18
N ALA A 326 -2.16 -16.92 -30.52
CA ALA A 326 -2.01 -15.79 -31.44
C ALA A 326 -2.94 -14.62 -31.10
N ASP A 327 -4.23 -14.90 -30.93
CA ASP A 327 -5.27 -13.89 -30.64
C ASP A 327 -4.99 -13.11 -29.34
N PHE A 328 -4.30 -13.75 -28.38
CA PHE A 328 -3.97 -13.15 -27.11
C PHE A 328 -2.65 -12.38 -27.12
N LEU A 329 -1.81 -12.53 -28.16
CA LEU A 329 -0.48 -11.93 -28.28
C LEU A 329 -0.47 -10.70 -29.20
N THR A 330 -1.59 -10.01 -29.31
CA THR A 330 -1.77 -8.80 -30.14
C THR A 330 -1.68 -7.51 -29.34
N LYS A 331 -1.91 -7.58 -28.03
CA LYS A 331 -1.89 -6.43 -27.11
C LYS A 331 -1.07 -6.76 -25.89
N ASN A 332 -0.48 -5.75 -25.28
CA ASN A 332 0.27 -5.91 -24.03
C ASN A 332 -0.58 -5.57 -22.80
N SER A 333 -0.06 -5.93 -21.62
CA SER A 333 -0.78 -5.80 -20.36
C SER A 333 -1.07 -4.34 -19.99
N ILE A 334 -2.20 -4.10 -19.31
CA ILE A 334 -2.43 -2.84 -18.58
C ILE A 334 -1.51 -2.69 -17.37
N PHE A 335 -0.87 -3.76 -16.88
CA PHE A 335 -0.01 -3.71 -15.70
C PHE A 335 1.47 -3.76 -16.10
N ARG A 336 2.22 -2.69 -15.80
CA ARG A 336 3.68 -2.61 -15.96
C ARG A 336 4.35 -2.78 -14.61
N LEU A 337 4.60 -4.05 -14.25
CA LEU A 337 4.90 -4.42 -12.86
C LEU A 337 6.33 -4.09 -12.41
N PHE A 338 7.26 -3.83 -13.34
CA PHE A 338 8.69 -3.64 -13.04
C PHE A 338 9.24 -2.28 -13.51
N GLY A 339 8.35 -1.31 -13.76
CA GLY A 339 8.71 0.00 -14.29
C GLY A 339 8.74 0.03 -15.82
N THR A 340 9.65 0.82 -16.38
CA THR A 340 9.71 1.15 -17.82
C THR A 340 11.16 1.19 -18.30
N ASP A 341 11.39 1.07 -19.61
CA ASP A 341 12.72 1.22 -20.18
C ASP A 341 13.28 2.66 -20.08
N LYS A 342 12.41 3.69 -20.05
CA LYS A 342 12.76 5.13 -20.02
C LYS A 342 13.33 5.63 -18.68
N GLY A 343 13.74 4.74 -17.79
CA GLY A 343 14.22 5.10 -16.47
C GLY A 343 14.93 3.95 -15.77
N HIS A 344 14.54 3.69 -14.53
CA HIS A 344 15.12 2.60 -13.74
C HIS A 344 14.26 1.34 -13.82
N LYS A 345 14.93 0.19 -13.95
CA LYS A 345 14.33 -1.13 -13.78
C LYS A 345 14.02 -1.31 -12.30
N HIS A 346 12.75 -1.48 -11.93
CA HIS A 346 12.34 -1.63 -10.53
C HIS A 346 12.04 -3.11 -10.24
N PRO A 347 13.03 -3.88 -9.77
CA PRO A 347 12.84 -5.30 -9.48
C PRO A 347 11.77 -5.47 -8.40
N THR A 348 10.77 -6.28 -8.70
CA THR A 348 9.55 -6.43 -7.90
C THR A 348 9.24 -7.90 -7.76
N LEU A 349 9.02 -8.40 -6.54
CA LEU A 349 8.56 -9.78 -6.40
C LEU A 349 7.04 -9.82 -6.60
N VAL A 350 6.62 -10.58 -7.62
CA VAL A 350 5.21 -10.80 -7.96
C VAL A 350 4.73 -12.09 -7.30
N LEU A 351 3.70 -11.99 -6.47
CA LEU A 351 3.07 -13.08 -5.74
C LEU A 351 1.77 -13.52 -6.44
N GLY A 352 1.45 -14.80 -6.28
CA GLY A 352 0.35 -15.48 -6.98
C GLY A 352 0.79 -16.13 -8.29
N ARG A 353 -0.16 -16.73 -8.99
CA ARG A 353 0.05 -17.44 -10.27
C ARG A 353 0.11 -16.47 -11.46
N VAL A 354 1.14 -15.64 -11.51
CA VAL A 354 1.30 -14.65 -12.59
C VAL A 354 2.38 -15.08 -13.57
N PHE A 355 2.04 -14.99 -14.85
CA PHE A 355 2.90 -15.36 -15.96
C PHE A 355 3.05 -14.20 -16.93
N ARG A 356 4.20 -14.15 -17.60
CA ARG A 356 4.49 -13.22 -18.69
C ARG A 356 4.27 -13.89 -20.04
N GLY A 357 3.58 -13.19 -20.94
CA GLY A 357 3.43 -13.59 -22.34
C GLY A 357 4.42 -12.86 -23.24
N MET A 358 5.02 -13.57 -24.19
CA MET A 358 6.00 -13.06 -25.14
C MET A 358 6.00 -13.87 -26.45
N ILE A 359 6.53 -13.27 -27.51
CA ILE A 359 6.75 -13.93 -28.80
C ILE A 359 8.17 -14.53 -28.80
N SER A 360 8.30 -15.77 -29.22
CA SER A 360 9.59 -16.46 -29.34
C SER A 360 9.75 -16.91 -30.79
N ALA A 361 10.60 -16.21 -31.54
CA ALA A 361 10.95 -16.56 -32.91
C ALA A 361 12.15 -17.50 -32.89
N LYS A 362 12.06 -18.59 -33.65
CA LYS A 362 13.14 -19.57 -33.78
C LYS A 362 13.70 -19.57 -35.17
N ALA A 363 15.02 -19.70 -35.27
CA ALA A 363 15.73 -19.71 -36.53
C ALA A 363 16.88 -20.71 -36.48
N TYR A 364 17.52 -20.96 -37.61
CA TYR A 364 18.79 -21.65 -37.64
C TYR A 364 19.84 -20.86 -38.41
N GLN A 365 21.09 -21.01 -37.99
CA GLN A 365 22.27 -20.42 -38.62
C GLN A 365 23.35 -21.47 -38.77
N CYS A 366 24.19 -21.34 -39.80
CA CYS A 366 25.22 -22.33 -40.09
C CYS A 366 26.64 -21.77 -40.00
N GLU A 367 27.57 -22.65 -39.65
CA GLU A 367 29.01 -22.45 -39.73
C GLU A 367 29.66 -23.59 -40.54
N PRO A 368 30.40 -23.30 -41.63
CA PRO A 368 30.62 -21.98 -42.21
C PRO A 368 29.34 -21.37 -42.78
N ARG A 369 29.26 -20.03 -42.79
CA ARG A 369 28.12 -19.31 -43.39
C ARG A 369 27.91 -19.74 -44.84
N GLY A 370 26.65 -19.93 -45.22
CA GLY A 370 26.26 -20.37 -46.57
C GLY A 370 26.11 -21.88 -46.75
N LEU A 371 26.36 -22.69 -45.70
CA LEU A 371 26.09 -24.13 -45.71
C LEU A 371 24.60 -24.44 -45.98
N LEU A 372 23.70 -23.70 -45.33
CA LEU A 372 22.27 -23.60 -45.67
C LEU A 372 21.84 -22.13 -45.57
N PRO A 373 20.89 -21.67 -46.41
CA PRO A 373 20.26 -20.37 -46.23
C PRO A 373 19.57 -20.26 -44.87
N GLU A 374 19.94 -19.27 -44.07
CA GLU A 374 19.36 -19.01 -42.74
C GLU A 374 17.87 -18.69 -42.87
N ALA A 375 17.04 -19.27 -42.00
CA ALA A 375 15.60 -19.04 -42.04
C ALA A 375 14.96 -19.15 -40.65
N PHE A 376 13.81 -18.49 -40.51
CA PHE A 376 12.94 -18.67 -39.36
C PHE A 376 12.06 -19.92 -39.52
N LEU A 377 11.80 -20.57 -38.40
CA LEU A 377 11.00 -21.79 -38.29
C LEU A 377 9.57 -21.40 -37.89
N LEU A 378 8.65 -21.38 -38.85
CA LEU A 378 7.26 -20.98 -38.62
C LEU A 378 6.43 -22.12 -38.00
N TYR A 379 5.29 -21.78 -37.39
CA TYR A 379 4.38 -22.76 -36.80
C TYR A 379 3.45 -23.36 -37.87
N PRO A 380 3.56 -24.66 -38.22
CA PRO A 380 2.65 -25.29 -39.18
C PRO A 380 1.27 -25.45 -38.53
N ARG A 381 0.17 -25.01 -39.17
CA ARG A 381 -1.19 -24.99 -38.60
C ARG A 381 -1.96 -26.29 -38.80
N SER A 382 -1.71 -26.98 -39.90
CA SER A 382 -2.37 -28.25 -40.24
C SER A 382 -1.34 -29.35 -40.54
N LEU A 383 -1.82 -30.58 -40.74
CA LEU A 383 -0.96 -31.67 -41.22
C LEU A 383 -0.52 -31.40 -42.67
N GLY A 384 -1.43 -30.91 -43.52
CA GLY A 384 -1.09 -30.53 -44.90
C GLY A 384 0.00 -29.45 -44.96
N GLU A 385 -0.08 -28.39 -44.14
CA GLU A 385 0.98 -27.38 -44.10
C GLU A 385 2.34 -27.93 -43.64
N TRP A 386 2.32 -28.95 -42.78
CA TRP A 386 3.54 -29.64 -42.35
C TRP A 386 4.12 -30.53 -43.46
N GLU A 387 3.26 -31.26 -44.16
CA GLU A 387 3.64 -32.08 -45.31
C GLU A 387 4.20 -31.20 -46.43
N ASP A 388 3.56 -30.08 -46.75
CA ASP A 388 4.01 -29.11 -47.75
C ASP A 388 5.36 -28.48 -47.38
N MET A 389 5.57 -28.14 -46.10
CA MET A 389 6.85 -27.61 -45.61
C MET A 389 8.00 -28.63 -45.71
N LEU A 390 7.68 -29.92 -45.78
CA LEU A 390 8.63 -31.01 -45.93
C LEU A 390 8.63 -31.65 -47.32
N ASP A 391 7.99 -31.00 -48.30
CA ASP A 391 7.85 -31.57 -49.64
C ASP A 391 9.24 -31.95 -50.20
N PRO A 392 9.43 -33.20 -50.62
CA PRO A 392 10.70 -33.65 -51.18
C PRO A 392 11.04 -33.05 -52.55
N ASP A 393 10.09 -32.42 -53.25
CA ASP A 393 10.33 -31.72 -54.50
C ASP A 393 10.94 -30.32 -54.23
N PRO A 394 12.24 -30.12 -54.53
CA PRO A 394 12.89 -28.83 -54.31
C PRO A 394 12.27 -27.72 -55.15
N CYS A 395 11.64 -28.02 -56.29
CA CYS A 395 10.96 -27.00 -57.10
C CYS A 395 9.70 -26.47 -56.41
N VAL A 396 8.95 -27.34 -55.71
CA VAL A 396 7.74 -26.95 -54.96
C VAL A 396 8.14 -26.17 -53.71
N ALA A 397 9.13 -26.68 -52.97
CA ALA A 397 9.66 -25.99 -51.79
C ALA A 397 10.32 -24.64 -52.16
N ALA A 398 11.05 -24.55 -53.28
CA ALA A 398 11.65 -23.31 -53.76
C ALA A 398 10.61 -22.29 -54.24
N ALA A 399 9.54 -22.73 -54.92
CA ALA A 399 8.43 -21.87 -55.33
C ALA A 399 7.69 -21.26 -54.12
N ALA A 400 7.68 -21.97 -52.98
CA ALA A 400 7.16 -21.49 -51.72
C ALA A 400 8.19 -20.71 -50.86
N GLY A 401 9.48 -20.69 -51.26
CA GLY A 401 10.57 -20.08 -50.49
C GLY A 401 10.96 -20.86 -49.22
N LEU A 402 10.66 -22.17 -49.16
CA LEU A 402 10.82 -23.04 -47.99
C LEU A 402 11.90 -24.12 -48.16
N GLU A 403 12.61 -24.16 -49.29
CA GLU A 403 13.58 -25.21 -49.63
C GLU A 403 14.63 -25.44 -48.52
N SER A 404 15.20 -24.36 -47.96
CA SER A 404 16.18 -24.48 -46.88
C SER A 404 15.57 -24.99 -45.57
N VAL A 405 14.32 -24.62 -45.27
CA VAL A 405 13.57 -25.09 -44.09
C VAL A 405 13.27 -26.59 -44.23
N ALA A 406 12.85 -27.04 -45.41
CA ALA A 406 12.60 -28.46 -45.68
C ALA A 406 13.85 -29.30 -45.47
N THR A 407 15.01 -28.87 -46.00
CA THR A 407 16.30 -29.54 -45.80
C THR A 407 16.70 -29.56 -44.33
N PHE A 408 16.60 -28.42 -43.63
CA PHE A 408 16.92 -28.37 -42.20
C PHE A 408 16.07 -29.35 -41.40
N VAL A 409 14.75 -29.36 -41.61
CA VAL A 409 13.85 -30.19 -40.82
C VAL A 409 14.02 -31.69 -41.14
N ARG A 410 14.22 -32.06 -42.40
CA ARG A 410 14.35 -33.47 -42.80
C ARG A 410 15.73 -34.05 -42.55
N GLU A 411 16.78 -33.28 -42.81
CA GLU A 411 18.14 -33.82 -42.81
C GLU A 411 18.90 -33.49 -41.53
N VAL A 412 18.65 -32.32 -40.93
CA VAL A 412 19.29 -31.92 -39.66
C VAL A 412 18.47 -32.41 -38.47
N LEU A 413 17.16 -32.12 -38.45
CA LEU A 413 16.29 -32.54 -37.35
C LEU A 413 15.74 -33.97 -37.49
N GLN A 414 15.86 -34.56 -38.69
CA GLN A 414 15.41 -35.93 -38.98
C GLN A 414 13.92 -36.18 -38.70
N LEU A 415 13.08 -35.17 -39.00
CA LEU A 415 11.63 -35.26 -38.82
C LEU A 415 10.93 -35.68 -40.11
N THR A 416 9.83 -36.42 -39.97
CA THR A 416 9.04 -36.97 -41.07
C THR A 416 7.70 -36.24 -41.24
N PRO A 417 7.01 -36.40 -42.39
CA PRO A 417 5.70 -35.77 -42.67
C PRO A 417 4.52 -36.22 -41.77
N GLY A 418 4.77 -36.90 -40.64
CA GLY A 418 3.73 -37.43 -39.75
C GLY A 418 3.24 -36.45 -38.67
N GLN A 419 2.07 -36.77 -38.11
CA GLN A 419 1.44 -36.02 -37.02
C GLN A 419 2.32 -35.92 -35.75
N ASP A 420 2.98 -37.02 -35.35
CA ASP A 420 3.80 -37.05 -34.14
C ASP A 420 5.03 -36.12 -34.25
N ASP A 421 5.71 -36.16 -35.39
CA ASP A 421 6.87 -35.30 -35.68
C ASP A 421 6.46 -33.84 -35.87
N ARG A 422 5.28 -33.57 -36.44
CA ARG A 422 4.71 -32.23 -36.46
C ARG A 422 4.49 -31.69 -35.05
N ASP A 423 3.88 -32.49 -34.19
CA ASP A 423 3.60 -32.07 -32.82
C ASP A 423 4.89 -31.92 -32.01
N ARG A 424 5.92 -32.73 -32.30
CA ARG A 424 7.28 -32.51 -31.78
C ARG A 424 7.87 -31.20 -32.29
N PHE A 425 7.81 -30.92 -33.59
CA PHE A 425 8.31 -29.69 -34.20
C PHE A 425 7.67 -28.45 -33.60
N ARG A 426 6.34 -28.45 -33.46
CA ARG A 426 5.58 -27.38 -32.81
C ARG A 426 6.00 -27.13 -31.36
N ARG A 427 6.36 -28.17 -30.61
CA ARG A 427 6.79 -28.05 -29.21
C ARG A 427 8.22 -27.58 -29.05
N GLU A 428 9.13 -28.04 -29.92
CA GLU A 428 10.58 -27.93 -29.73
C GLU A 428 11.26 -26.91 -30.65
N PHE A 429 10.78 -26.72 -31.89
CA PHE A 429 11.53 -26.03 -32.94
C PHE A 429 10.79 -24.85 -33.59
N ALA A 430 9.46 -24.88 -33.65
CA ALA A 430 8.68 -23.81 -34.25
C ALA A 430 8.67 -22.53 -33.39
N SER A 431 8.65 -21.38 -34.06
CA SER A 431 8.32 -20.08 -33.48
C SER A 431 6.92 -20.15 -32.88
N ARG A 432 6.74 -19.56 -31.69
CA ARG A 432 5.45 -19.60 -30.99
C ARG A 432 5.29 -18.53 -29.91
N GLY A 433 4.06 -18.37 -29.46
CA GLY A 433 3.77 -17.75 -28.18
C GLY A 433 4.42 -18.52 -27.04
N ARG A 434 5.07 -17.82 -26.11
CA ARG A 434 5.60 -18.41 -24.88
C ARG A 434 5.02 -17.73 -23.66
N VAL A 435 4.82 -18.58 -22.66
CA VAL A 435 4.42 -18.17 -21.32
C VAL A 435 5.46 -18.70 -20.33
N GLN A 436 5.82 -17.87 -19.36
CA GLN A 436 6.77 -18.20 -18.30
C GLN A 436 6.35 -17.46 -17.02
N GLY A 437 6.71 -17.98 -15.85
CA GLY A 437 6.48 -17.26 -14.60
C GLY A 437 7.02 -15.82 -14.63
N TYR A 438 6.22 -14.86 -14.20
CA TYR A 438 6.48 -13.43 -14.42
C TYR A 438 7.77 -12.96 -13.72
N ASN A 439 8.13 -13.60 -12.60
CA ASN A 439 9.36 -13.33 -11.84
C ASN A 439 10.65 -13.70 -12.59
N ALA A 440 10.61 -14.41 -13.72
CA ALA A 440 11.79 -14.65 -14.56
C ALA A 440 12.51 -13.35 -14.92
N SER A 441 11.78 -12.25 -15.01
CA SER A 441 12.26 -10.90 -15.27
C SER A 441 13.30 -10.42 -14.25
N ILE A 442 13.19 -10.83 -12.99
CA ILE A 442 14.20 -10.54 -11.95
C ILE A 442 15.56 -11.12 -12.34
N ALA A 443 15.57 -12.31 -12.95
CA ALA A 443 16.80 -12.96 -13.38
C ALA A 443 17.50 -12.18 -14.50
N TYR A 444 16.75 -11.74 -15.52
CA TYR A 444 17.30 -10.89 -16.59
C TYR A 444 17.79 -9.54 -16.05
N ILE A 445 17.04 -8.89 -15.16
CA ILE A 445 17.49 -7.65 -14.51
C ILE A 445 18.82 -7.87 -13.76
N SER A 446 18.96 -8.99 -13.04
CA SER A 446 20.17 -9.30 -12.25
C SER A 446 21.43 -9.48 -13.10
N THR A 447 21.27 -9.88 -14.36
CA THR A 447 22.36 -10.03 -15.34
C THR A 447 22.45 -8.85 -16.30
N ASN A 448 21.67 -7.79 -16.07
CA ASN A 448 21.49 -6.69 -17.01
C ASN A 448 21.17 -7.15 -18.45
N ASN A 449 20.45 -8.26 -18.56
CA ASN A 449 19.96 -8.88 -19.79
C ASN A 449 21.05 -9.49 -20.68
N THR A 450 22.30 -9.55 -20.21
CA THR A 450 23.42 -10.00 -21.05
C THR A 450 23.67 -11.51 -21.00
N VAL A 451 22.78 -12.27 -20.34
CA VAL A 451 22.92 -13.73 -20.19
C VAL A 451 21.62 -14.41 -20.65
N PRO A 452 21.67 -15.35 -21.60
CA PRO A 452 20.48 -15.98 -22.17
C PRO A 452 19.78 -16.93 -21.19
N ASP A 453 20.55 -17.66 -20.36
CA ASP A 453 20.06 -18.45 -19.22
C ASP A 453 20.45 -17.79 -17.90
N PRO A 454 19.67 -16.81 -17.39
CA PRO A 454 20.02 -16.06 -16.18
C PRO A 454 19.66 -16.80 -14.88
N PHE A 455 19.19 -18.04 -14.93
CA PHE A 455 18.68 -18.79 -13.77
C PHE A 455 19.71 -19.50 -12.85
N PRO A 456 20.97 -19.80 -13.24
CA PRO A 456 21.88 -20.64 -12.42
C PRO A 456 22.13 -20.17 -10.98
N ASN A 457 22.02 -18.87 -10.71
CA ASN A 457 22.25 -18.31 -9.38
C ASN A 457 21.03 -18.39 -8.45
N PHE A 458 19.83 -18.64 -8.99
CA PHE A 458 18.58 -18.67 -8.24
C PHE A 458 18.28 -20.07 -7.69
N LYS A 459 17.64 -20.15 -6.52
CA LYS A 459 17.33 -21.42 -5.84
C LYS A 459 15.95 -21.41 -5.19
N GLY A 460 15.47 -22.59 -4.80
CA GLY A 460 14.23 -22.76 -4.03
C GLY A 460 12.97 -22.31 -4.77
N ASN A 461 11.98 -21.86 -4.00
CA ASN A 461 10.66 -21.46 -4.51
C ASN A 461 10.74 -20.29 -5.53
N LEU A 462 11.73 -19.39 -5.41
CA LEU A 462 11.90 -18.30 -6.39
C LEU A 462 12.31 -18.84 -7.77
N LEU A 463 13.21 -19.82 -7.83
CA LEU A 463 13.59 -20.46 -9.10
C LEU A 463 12.40 -21.15 -9.76
N GLU A 464 11.56 -21.83 -8.98
CA GLU A 464 10.33 -22.46 -9.45
C GLU A 464 9.36 -21.42 -10.04
N ARG A 465 9.16 -20.30 -9.32
CA ARG A 465 8.38 -19.14 -9.79
C ARG A 465 8.90 -18.53 -11.08
N MET A 466 10.19 -18.63 -11.36
CA MET A 466 10.80 -18.09 -12.57
C MET A 466 10.68 -19.04 -13.77
N ARG A 467 10.82 -20.35 -13.55
CA ARG A 467 10.95 -21.33 -14.66
C ARG A 467 9.64 -22.00 -15.04
N THR A 468 8.64 -21.98 -14.17
CA THR A 468 7.36 -22.62 -14.44
C THR A 468 6.69 -22.08 -15.72
N LYS A 469 6.05 -23.02 -16.44
CA LYS A 469 5.19 -22.78 -17.60
C LYS A 469 3.80 -23.38 -17.39
N ASP A 470 3.57 -23.99 -16.22
CA ASP A 470 2.36 -24.73 -15.89
C ASP A 470 1.45 -23.87 -15.02
N PHE A 471 0.25 -23.59 -15.54
CA PHE A 471 -0.77 -22.76 -14.87
C PHE A 471 -1.34 -23.41 -13.60
N SER A 472 -1.14 -24.72 -13.43
CA SER A 472 -1.65 -25.50 -12.29
C SER A 472 -0.66 -25.59 -11.11
N THR A 473 0.56 -25.02 -11.23
CA THR A 473 1.57 -25.09 -10.18
C THR A 473 1.12 -24.38 -8.90
N ALA A 474 0.65 -25.15 -7.91
CA ALA A 474 0.13 -24.63 -6.63
C ALA A 474 1.21 -23.97 -5.74
N ALA A 475 2.48 -24.36 -5.89
CA ALA A 475 3.61 -23.77 -5.16
C ALA A 475 3.79 -22.25 -5.42
N LEU A 476 3.18 -21.73 -6.49
CA LEU A 476 3.15 -20.29 -6.80
C LEU A 476 2.19 -19.50 -5.90
N ASP A 477 1.26 -20.15 -5.23
CA ASP A 477 0.36 -19.51 -4.26
C ASP A 477 0.99 -19.45 -2.85
N GLU A 478 2.12 -20.13 -2.63
CA GLU A 478 2.81 -20.15 -1.35
C GLU A 478 3.59 -18.88 -1.04
N LEU A 479 3.34 -18.26 0.11
CA LEU A 479 4.13 -17.11 0.58
C LEU A 479 5.57 -17.52 0.92
N PRO A 480 6.57 -16.67 0.63
CA PRO A 480 7.89 -16.76 1.25
C PRO A 480 7.79 -16.79 2.79
N ALA A 481 8.65 -17.55 3.46
CA ALA A 481 8.61 -17.76 4.91
C ALA A 481 8.66 -16.44 5.70
N GLU A 482 9.45 -15.49 5.23
CA GLU A 482 9.64 -14.16 5.81
C GLU A 482 8.34 -13.34 5.81
N LEU A 483 7.48 -13.52 4.79
CA LEU A 483 6.16 -12.89 4.74
C LEU A 483 5.14 -13.63 5.60
N ARG A 484 5.27 -14.97 5.76
CA ARG A 484 4.40 -15.75 6.65
C ARG A 484 4.56 -15.30 8.10
N ASP A 485 5.78 -15.00 8.53
CA ASP A 485 6.07 -14.54 9.89
C ASP A 485 5.47 -13.17 10.22
N MET A 486 5.13 -12.37 9.20
CA MET A 486 4.45 -11.08 9.36
C MET A 486 2.93 -11.19 9.53
N LEU A 487 2.36 -12.38 9.32
CA LEU A 487 0.93 -12.63 9.37
C LEU A 487 0.55 -13.49 10.58
N PRO A 488 -0.53 -13.15 11.31
CA PRO A 488 -1.06 -13.99 12.37
C PRO A 488 -1.37 -15.41 11.85
N GLY A 489 -0.97 -16.43 12.61
CA GLY A 489 -1.18 -17.83 12.24
C GLY A 489 -0.26 -18.36 11.13
N ARG A 490 0.64 -17.54 10.59
CA ARG A 490 1.64 -17.91 9.58
C ARG A 490 1.05 -18.70 8.40
N PRO A 491 0.02 -18.17 7.72
CA PRO A 491 -0.66 -18.87 6.65
C PRO A 491 0.31 -19.21 5.51
N ALA A 492 0.10 -20.36 4.86
CA ALA A 492 0.92 -20.78 3.74
C ALA A 492 0.70 -19.90 2.49
N ALA A 493 -0.50 -19.34 2.32
CA ALA A 493 -0.88 -18.50 1.18
C ALA A 493 -1.33 -17.10 1.64
N MET A 494 -1.39 -16.15 0.71
CA MET A 494 -1.86 -14.80 0.97
C MET A 494 -3.33 -14.80 1.44
N PRO A 495 -3.66 -14.21 2.60
CA PRO A 495 -5.05 -14.06 3.02
C PRO A 495 -5.85 -13.15 2.07
N ARG A 496 -7.16 -13.37 2.03
CA ARG A 496 -8.12 -12.49 1.33
C ARG A 496 -8.05 -11.06 1.86
N LEU A 497 -8.36 -10.08 1.01
CA LEU A 497 -8.29 -8.66 1.37
C LEU A 497 -9.15 -8.34 2.59
N ALA A 498 -10.36 -8.89 2.66
CA ALA A 498 -11.26 -8.69 3.80
C ALA A 498 -10.61 -9.12 5.14
N ALA A 499 -9.87 -10.23 5.15
CA ALA A 499 -9.15 -10.68 6.33
C ALA A 499 -8.00 -9.74 6.69
N LEU A 500 -7.24 -9.26 5.69
CA LEU A 500 -6.16 -8.30 5.89
C LEU A 500 -6.67 -6.94 6.39
N LEU A 501 -7.82 -6.47 5.89
CA LEU A 501 -8.48 -5.27 6.41
C LEU A 501 -9.02 -5.47 7.83
N GLY A 502 -9.50 -6.67 8.17
CA GLY A 502 -9.85 -7.01 9.55
C GLY A 502 -8.66 -6.92 10.52
N MET A 503 -7.43 -7.17 10.06
CA MET A 503 -6.21 -7.01 10.86
C MET A 503 -5.85 -5.55 11.17
N LEU A 504 -6.54 -4.57 10.57
CA LEU A 504 -6.43 -3.16 10.98
C LEU A 504 -6.87 -2.94 12.43
N GLY A 505 -7.79 -3.76 12.95
CA GLY A 505 -8.35 -3.57 14.29
C GLY A 505 -9.19 -2.29 14.40
N VAL A 506 -9.92 -1.95 13.33
CA VAL A 506 -10.83 -0.79 13.23
C VAL A 506 -12.19 -1.25 12.69
N PRO A 507 -13.30 -1.19 13.46
CA PRO A 507 -13.37 -0.78 14.87
C PRO A 507 -12.55 -1.69 15.79
N GLY A 508 -11.95 -1.12 16.83
CA GLY A 508 -11.22 -1.90 17.82
C GLY A 508 -10.11 -1.15 18.54
N PRO A 509 -9.10 -1.87 19.05
CA PRO A 509 -8.06 -1.30 19.89
C PRO A 509 -7.20 -0.22 19.20
N ARG A 510 -7.15 -0.20 17.86
CA ARG A 510 -6.41 0.81 17.07
C ARG A 510 -7.25 2.02 16.66
N THR A 511 -8.56 2.00 16.89
CA THR A 511 -9.46 3.12 16.55
C THR A 511 -9.22 4.30 17.49
N ALA A 512 -8.68 5.38 16.94
CA ALA A 512 -8.47 6.65 17.64
C ALA A 512 -9.79 7.39 17.87
N TRP A 513 -10.62 7.49 16.83
CA TRP A 513 -11.89 8.21 16.86
C TRP A 513 -12.99 7.44 16.14
N VAL A 514 -14.22 7.58 16.61
CA VAL A 514 -15.43 7.08 15.94
C VAL A 514 -16.35 8.26 15.70
N ILE A 515 -16.69 8.52 14.45
CA ILE A 515 -17.67 9.52 14.03
C ILE A 515 -18.87 8.76 13.47
N ASP A 516 -20.01 8.84 14.15
CA ASP A 516 -21.21 8.10 13.79
C ASP A 516 -22.21 9.04 13.08
N ALA A 517 -22.63 8.65 11.87
CA ALA A 517 -23.60 9.41 11.08
C ALA A 517 -24.99 9.54 11.74
N GLY A 518 -25.35 8.64 12.66
CA GLY A 518 -26.68 8.56 13.27
C GLY A 518 -26.86 9.34 14.58
N VAL A 519 -25.84 10.04 15.08
CA VAL A 519 -25.92 10.75 16.37
C VAL A 519 -26.62 12.10 16.20
N ALA A 520 -27.54 12.42 17.13
CA ALA A 520 -28.24 13.71 17.17
C ALA A 520 -27.23 14.88 17.24
N GLY A 521 -27.25 15.75 16.23
CA GLY A 521 -26.30 16.86 16.09
C GLY A 521 -25.16 16.62 15.09
N GLY A 522 -25.07 15.43 14.49
CA GLY A 522 -24.15 15.14 13.38
C GLY A 522 -24.44 15.99 12.14
N THR A 523 -23.39 16.29 11.38
CA THR A 523 -23.49 17.07 10.13
C THR A 523 -23.78 16.17 8.92
N VAL A 524 -24.13 16.79 7.78
CA VAL A 524 -24.33 16.04 6.52
C VAL A 524 -22.98 15.67 5.87
N ASP A 525 -21.88 16.33 6.24
CA ASP A 525 -20.56 16.17 5.63
C ASP A 525 -19.51 15.70 6.64
N TRP A 526 -18.78 14.62 6.33
CA TRP A 526 -17.74 14.07 7.20
C TRP A 526 -16.65 15.09 7.54
N TRP A 527 -16.35 16.03 6.64
CA TRP A 527 -15.34 17.07 6.87
C TRP A 527 -15.73 18.07 7.96
N GLU A 528 -17.02 18.36 8.11
CA GLU A 528 -17.48 19.27 9.17
C GLU A 528 -17.34 18.62 10.56
N ASP A 529 -17.60 17.33 10.70
CA ASP A 529 -17.40 16.62 11.96
C ASP A 529 -15.90 16.46 12.29
N LEU A 530 -15.06 16.20 11.28
CA LEU A 530 -13.61 16.22 11.46
C LEU A 530 -13.12 17.60 11.92
N ALA A 531 -13.69 18.68 11.39
CA ALA A 531 -13.37 20.04 11.82
C ALA A 531 -13.83 20.33 13.25
N ARG A 532 -15.01 19.88 13.65
CA ARG A 532 -15.51 19.99 15.04
C ARG A 532 -14.61 19.29 16.05
N LEU A 533 -13.99 18.17 15.67
CA LEU A 533 -13.03 17.44 16.49
C LEU A 533 -11.59 18.01 16.44
N GLY A 534 -11.38 19.08 15.65
CA GLY A 534 -10.07 19.69 15.43
C GLY A 534 -9.10 18.81 14.63
N LEU A 535 -9.62 17.80 13.93
CA LEU A 535 -8.84 16.88 13.09
C LEU A 535 -8.65 17.43 11.67
N TYR A 536 -9.51 18.35 11.25
CA TYR A 536 -9.40 19.06 9.98
C TYR A 536 -9.48 20.57 10.21
N ASP A 537 -8.55 21.33 9.64
CA ASP A 537 -8.62 22.79 9.59
C ASP A 537 -9.12 23.23 8.20
N PRO A 538 -10.38 23.71 8.08
CA PRO A 538 -10.93 24.13 6.80
C PRO A 538 -10.23 25.35 6.20
N ALA A 539 -9.68 26.25 7.02
CA ALA A 539 -9.04 27.48 6.54
C ALA A 539 -7.66 27.18 5.93
N GLY A 540 -6.90 26.31 6.59
CA GLY A 540 -5.58 25.85 6.10
C GLY A 540 -5.63 24.63 5.19
N ARG A 541 -6.79 23.96 5.06
CA ARG A 541 -6.95 22.64 4.42
C ARG A 541 -5.98 21.58 4.95
N VAL A 542 -5.73 21.64 6.26
CA VAL A 542 -4.77 20.75 6.93
C VAL A 542 -5.53 19.63 7.64
N LEU A 543 -5.24 18.39 7.27
CA LEU A 543 -5.74 17.20 7.92
C LEU A 543 -4.69 16.68 8.92
N ARG A 544 -5.06 16.69 10.20
CA ARG A 544 -4.25 16.24 11.34
C ARG A 544 -4.73 14.87 11.76
N LEU A 545 -4.14 13.83 11.18
CA LEU A 545 -4.51 12.47 11.50
C LEU A 545 -3.72 12.01 12.73
N ASP A 546 -4.45 11.80 13.81
CA ASP A 546 -3.94 11.29 15.09
C ASP A 546 -4.26 9.78 15.19
N GLY A 547 -3.96 9.02 14.13
CA GLY A 547 -4.24 7.58 14.03
C GLY A 547 -5.49 7.24 13.19
N TRP A 548 -6.15 6.12 13.51
CA TRP A 548 -7.27 5.60 12.72
C TRP A 548 -8.62 6.19 13.16
N ILE A 549 -9.35 6.78 12.22
CA ILE A 549 -10.68 7.33 12.42
C ILE A 549 -11.69 6.44 11.71
N LEU A 550 -12.67 5.95 12.43
CA LEU A 550 -13.80 5.21 11.88
C LEU A 550 -14.96 6.16 11.60
N LEU A 551 -15.40 6.21 10.34
CA LEU A 551 -16.61 6.89 9.90
C LEU A 551 -17.72 5.82 9.80
N LYS A 552 -18.58 5.80 10.80
CA LYS A 552 -19.58 4.75 11.02
C LYS A 552 -20.94 5.12 10.43
N GLY A 553 -21.58 4.17 9.76
CA GLY A 553 -22.80 4.41 8.98
C GLY A 553 -22.53 4.93 7.57
N SER A 554 -23.58 5.45 6.91
CA SER A 554 -23.53 5.94 5.53
C SER A 554 -24.04 7.37 5.43
N ARG A 555 -23.49 8.13 4.49
CA ARG A 555 -23.95 9.48 4.12
C ARG A 555 -24.18 9.57 2.62
N PRO A 556 -25.12 10.43 2.17
CA PRO A 556 -25.31 10.68 0.74
C PRO A 556 -23.98 11.11 0.09
N GLY A 557 -23.53 10.37 -0.92
CA GLY A 557 -22.29 10.67 -1.64
C GLY A 557 -21.00 10.12 -1.02
N GLY A 558 -21.06 9.49 0.16
CA GLY A 558 -19.90 8.89 0.82
C GLY A 558 -18.89 9.92 1.35
N LEU A 559 -17.60 9.57 1.36
CA LEU A 559 -16.52 10.50 1.70
C LEU A 559 -15.91 11.08 0.43
N VAL A 560 -15.90 12.40 0.28
CA VAL A 560 -15.38 13.05 -0.94
C VAL A 560 -14.28 14.05 -0.59
N VAL A 561 -13.06 13.79 -1.05
CA VAL A 561 -11.94 14.76 -1.03
C VAL A 561 -12.10 15.66 -2.26
N LYS A 562 -12.76 16.81 -2.09
CA LYS A 562 -13.08 17.77 -3.16
C LYS A 562 -12.11 18.96 -3.25
N GLU A 563 -11.31 19.19 -2.21
CA GLU A 563 -10.36 20.28 -2.13
C GLU A 563 -8.96 19.74 -1.83
N PRO A 564 -7.89 20.44 -2.26
CA PRO A 564 -6.52 19.99 -1.98
C PRO A 564 -6.27 19.87 -0.48
N LEU A 565 -5.66 18.77 -0.04
CA LEU A 565 -5.38 18.50 1.37
C LEU A 565 -3.89 18.50 1.65
N THR A 566 -3.49 19.09 2.78
CA THR A 566 -2.14 18.93 3.34
C THR A 566 -2.22 18.05 4.58
N LEU A 567 -1.35 17.05 4.68
CA LEU A 567 -1.28 16.15 5.84
C LEU A 567 -0.31 16.69 6.90
N ALA A 568 -0.72 16.65 8.16
CA ALA A 568 0.09 17.01 9.32
C ALA A 568 0.06 15.89 10.37
N GLY A 569 0.42 14.68 9.94
CA GLY A 569 0.42 13.47 10.77
C GLY A 569 0.06 12.21 9.96
N ASN A 570 0.46 11.05 10.46
CA ASN A 570 0.09 9.75 9.88
C ASN A 570 -1.21 9.23 10.49
N GLY A 571 -2.08 8.69 9.64
CA GLY A 571 -3.30 8.03 10.08
C GLY A 571 -4.18 7.63 8.92
N GLY A 572 -5.42 7.25 9.23
CA GLY A 572 -6.32 6.73 8.23
C GLY A 572 -7.79 6.97 8.53
N LEU A 573 -8.57 7.05 7.47
CA LEU A 573 -10.02 7.12 7.48
C LEU A 573 -10.56 5.77 7.02
N VAL A 574 -11.32 5.11 7.88
CA VAL A 574 -12.07 3.89 7.55
C VAL A 574 -13.53 4.26 7.39
N LEU A 575 -14.05 4.23 6.17
CA LEU A 575 -15.46 4.42 5.89
C LEU A 575 -16.14 3.05 5.98
N GLU A 576 -16.95 2.84 7.04
CA GLU A 576 -17.59 1.55 7.31
C GLU A 576 -18.50 1.12 6.16
N SER A 577 -19.25 2.06 5.58
CA SER A 577 -20.15 1.80 4.46
C SER A 577 -20.23 2.98 3.48
N GLY A 578 -20.27 2.66 2.19
CA GLY A 578 -20.28 3.63 1.09
C GLY A 578 -18.93 3.76 0.39
N ASP A 579 -18.88 4.68 -0.57
CA ASP A 579 -17.70 4.88 -1.42
C ASP A 579 -16.88 6.09 -0.98
N ILE A 580 -15.58 6.06 -1.30
CA ILE A 580 -14.67 7.21 -1.14
C ILE A 580 -14.33 7.76 -2.52
N ARG A 581 -14.33 9.08 -2.68
CA ARG A 581 -13.90 9.76 -3.92
C ARG A 581 -12.78 10.73 -3.63
N VAL A 582 -11.70 10.64 -4.40
CA VAL A 582 -10.56 11.55 -4.37
C VAL A 582 -10.55 12.36 -5.65
N LEU A 583 -10.97 13.62 -5.56
CA LEU A 583 -11.14 14.54 -6.69
C LEU A 583 -10.17 15.73 -6.62
N ALA A 584 -9.29 15.74 -5.61
CA ALA A 584 -8.30 16.79 -5.40
C ALA A 584 -6.98 16.19 -4.87
N PRO A 585 -5.84 16.89 -5.07
CA PRO A 585 -4.53 16.44 -4.59
C PRO A 585 -4.46 16.22 -3.07
N ILE A 586 -3.58 15.32 -2.67
CA ILE A 586 -3.25 15.08 -1.26
C ILE A 586 -1.74 15.19 -1.12
N ASP A 587 -1.29 16.19 -0.37
CA ASP A 587 0.12 16.49 -0.10
C ASP A 587 0.51 16.04 1.31
N GLY A 588 1.30 14.98 1.37
CA GLY A 588 1.91 14.44 2.58
C GLY A 588 3.18 15.14 3.06
N GLY A 589 3.59 16.24 2.43
CA GLY A 589 4.89 16.89 2.66
C GLY A 589 6.09 16.10 2.14
N GLY A 590 7.26 16.73 2.09
CA GLY A 590 8.51 16.19 1.52
C GLY A 590 9.13 17.13 0.49
N ALA A 591 10.36 16.84 0.02
CA ALA A 591 11.03 17.70 -0.97
C ALA A 591 10.19 17.75 -2.27
N ALA A 592 9.74 18.95 -2.64
CA ALA A 592 8.84 19.18 -3.76
C ALA A 592 9.47 18.88 -5.14
N GLU A 593 10.79 18.72 -5.22
CA GLU A 593 11.55 18.70 -6.48
C GLU A 593 12.28 17.38 -6.78
N ASN A 594 12.31 16.42 -5.86
CA ASN A 594 12.99 15.14 -6.09
C ASN A 594 12.08 13.98 -5.68
N ASP A 595 12.20 12.83 -6.35
CA ASP A 595 11.45 11.57 -6.18
C ASP A 595 11.55 10.90 -4.78
N GLY A 596 11.65 11.68 -3.71
CA GLY A 596 11.78 11.22 -2.35
C GLY A 596 10.43 10.91 -1.66
N PRO A 597 10.49 10.08 -0.60
CA PRO A 597 9.50 9.88 0.43
C PRO A 597 8.42 10.94 0.67
N PRO A 598 7.09 10.76 0.53
CA PRO A 598 6.21 11.62 1.31
C PRO A 598 6.50 11.45 2.80
N ALA A 599 6.48 12.56 3.54
CA ALA A 599 6.69 12.54 4.99
C ALA A 599 5.51 11.86 5.72
N PHE A 600 4.29 12.11 5.24
CA PHE A 600 3.06 11.50 5.73
C PHE A 600 2.27 10.86 4.59
N THR A 601 1.48 9.84 4.89
CA THR A 601 0.58 9.22 3.90
C THR A 601 -0.78 8.99 4.53
N LEU A 602 -1.84 9.36 3.81
CA LEU A 602 -3.22 9.15 4.25
C LEU A 602 -3.68 7.75 3.87
N HIS A 603 -4.15 6.97 4.84
CA HIS A 603 -4.77 5.68 4.57
C HIS A 603 -6.27 5.84 4.38
N LEU A 604 -6.80 5.56 3.18
CA LEU A 604 -8.22 5.56 2.87
C LEU A 604 -8.69 4.11 2.73
N VAL A 605 -9.62 3.70 3.58
CA VAL A 605 -10.11 2.32 3.63
C VAL A 605 -11.63 2.30 3.48
N ALA A 606 -12.13 1.56 2.49
CA ALA A 606 -13.55 1.28 2.27
C ALA A 606 -13.79 -0.24 2.26
N PRO A 607 -13.97 -0.89 3.43
CA PRO A 607 -14.02 -2.36 3.53
C PRO A 607 -15.16 -3.02 2.74
N SER A 608 -16.28 -2.31 2.54
CA SER A 608 -17.44 -2.81 1.79
C SER A 608 -17.81 -1.93 0.59
N GLY A 609 -16.91 -1.03 0.17
CA GLY A 609 -17.16 -0.02 -0.85
C GLY A 609 -16.04 0.09 -1.86
N SER A 610 -16.19 1.06 -2.75
CA SER A 610 -15.18 1.39 -3.77
C SER A 610 -14.46 2.70 -3.43
N ILE A 611 -13.26 2.85 -3.96
CA ILE A 611 -12.50 4.10 -3.93
C ILE A 611 -12.29 4.56 -5.37
N GLU A 612 -12.72 5.77 -5.67
CA GLU A 612 -12.55 6.39 -6.99
C GLU A 612 -11.55 7.55 -6.89
N VAL A 613 -10.53 7.53 -7.73
CA VAL A 613 -9.59 8.66 -7.92
C VAL A 613 -9.90 9.26 -9.28
N GLY A 614 -10.36 10.52 -9.30
CA GLY A 614 -10.98 11.18 -10.44
C GLY A 614 -10.38 12.55 -10.74
N ASP A 615 -10.23 12.91 -12.01
CA ASP A 615 -9.94 14.29 -12.47
C ASP A 615 -8.56 14.84 -12.00
N LEU A 616 -7.54 13.97 -11.93
CA LEU A 616 -6.21 14.26 -11.34
C LEU A 616 -5.03 13.94 -12.26
N ASP A 617 -5.06 14.39 -13.51
CA ASP A 617 -3.99 14.10 -14.48
C ASP A 617 -2.63 14.70 -14.06
N GLY A 618 -1.61 13.86 -13.89
CA GLY A 618 -0.27 14.23 -13.43
C GLY A 618 -0.19 14.72 -11.98
N GLN A 619 -1.33 14.82 -11.28
CA GLN A 619 -1.41 15.37 -9.94
C GLN A 619 -1.03 14.32 -8.89
N ARG A 620 -0.46 14.81 -7.79
CA ARG A 620 0.07 14.00 -6.69
C ARG A 620 -1.03 13.63 -5.71
N VAL A 621 -1.07 12.34 -5.35
CA VAL A 621 -1.94 11.81 -4.30
C VAL A 621 -1.08 10.97 -3.35
N ASP A 622 -0.80 11.50 -2.16
CA ASP A 622 -0.08 10.75 -1.11
C ASP A 622 -1.06 9.96 -0.25
N ALA A 623 -1.48 8.80 -0.77
CA ALA A 623 -2.42 7.95 -0.08
C ALA A 623 -2.16 6.46 -0.29
N VAL A 624 -2.55 5.67 0.71
CA VAL A 624 -2.80 4.24 0.57
C VAL A 624 -4.29 4.05 0.38
N LEU A 625 -4.69 3.37 -0.68
CA LEU A 625 -6.09 3.13 -1.03
C LEU A 625 -6.40 1.65 -0.84
N ALA A 626 -7.37 1.34 0.02
CA ALA A 626 -7.78 -0.04 0.26
C ALA A 626 -9.31 -0.18 0.16
N ALA A 627 -9.79 -0.87 -0.87
CA ALA A 627 -11.21 -1.05 -1.15
C ALA A 627 -11.56 -2.54 -1.19
N GLY A 628 -12.57 -2.96 -0.41
CA GLY A 628 -13.06 -4.33 -0.45
C GLY A 628 -13.74 -4.68 -1.78
N GLU A 629 -14.33 -3.69 -2.46
CA GLU A 629 -14.81 -3.84 -3.83
C GLU A 629 -13.73 -3.41 -4.83
N LYS A 630 -13.70 -2.14 -5.24
CA LYS A 630 -12.88 -1.69 -6.38
C LYS A 630 -12.12 -0.40 -6.05
N VAL A 631 -10.87 -0.31 -6.47
CA VAL A 631 -10.17 0.96 -6.67
C VAL A 631 -10.21 1.33 -8.15
N LEU A 632 -10.70 2.53 -8.46
CA LEU A 632 -10.96 3.01 -9.82
C LEU A 632 -10.16 4.29 -10.09
N PHE A 633 -9.46 4.35 -11.22
CA PHE A 633 -8.81 5.55 -11.73
C PHE A 633 -9.61 6.09 -12.91
N ARG A 634 -10.28 7.22 -12.71
CA ARG A 634 -11.13 7.85 -13.72
C ARG A 634 -10.57 9.20 -14.12
N ARG A 635 -10.71 9.55 -15.40
CA ARG A 635 -10.43 10.90 -15.94
C ARG A 635 -9.07 11.47 -15.49
N GLY A 636 -7.99 10.99 -16.10
CA GLY A 636 -6.62 11.43 -15.81
C GLY A 636 -5.74 10.32 -15.22
N ARG A 637 -4.42 10.53 -15.28
CA ARG A 637 -3.39 9.61 -14.79
C ARG A 637 -2.72 10.18 -13.54
N PRO A 638 -3.22 9.87 -12.33
CA PRO A 638 -2.64 10.40 -11.10
C PRO A 638 -1.29 9.76 -10.78
N ARG A 639 -0.44 10.51 -10.08
CA ARG A 639 0.79 10.00 -9.44
C ARG A 639 0.47 9.65 -7.99
N LEU A 640 0.07 8.40 -7.74
CA LEU A 640 -0.22 7.90 -6.40
C LEU A 640 1.08 7.47 -5.72
N ARG A 641 1.42 8.06 -4.58
CA ARG A 641 2.63 7.71 -3.81
C ARG A 641 2.21 7.04 -2.50
N GLY A 642 2.24 5.71 -2.48
CA GLY A 642 1.66 4.88 -1.43
C GLY A 642 1.45 3.45 -1.91
N GLY A 643 0.22 2.95 -1.80
CA GLY A 643 -0.13 1.59 -2.23
C GLY A 643 -1.61 1.43 -2.52
N VAL A 644 -1.96 0.43 -3.33
CA VAL A 644 -3.33 0.11 -3.73
C VAL A 644 -3.66 -1.32 -3.34
N ALA A 645 -4.77 -1.51 -2.62
CA ALA A 645 -5.35 -2.81 -2.36
C ALA A 645 -6.81 -2.82 -2.81
N THR A 646 -7.16 -3.73 -3.72
CA THR A 646 -8.49 -3.79 -4.32
C THR A 646 -9.00 -5.22 -4.32
N GLY A 647 -10.29 -5.40 -4.01
CA GLY A 647 -10.91 -6.73 -4.02
C GLY A 647 -11.08 -7.26 -5.43
N LYS A 648 -11.59 -6.43 -6.33
CA LYS A 648 -11.84 -6.71 -7.75
C LYS A 648 -11.18 -5.66 -8.61
N PHE A 649 -11.06 -5.94 -9.91
CA PHE A 649 -10.54 -4.99 -10.88
C PHE A 649 -11.55 -4.70 -11.99
N ASP A 650 -11.79 -3.42 -12.25
CA ASP A 650 -12.73 -2.99 -13.29
C ASP A 650 -12.00 -2.61 -14.57
N LEU A 651 -11.94 -3.56 -15.52
CA LEU A 651 -11.32 -3.36 -16.83
C LEU A 651 -11.96 -2.24 -17.65
N ALA A 652 -13.28 -2.05 -17.55
CA ALA A 652 -13.98 -1.05 -18.35
C ALA A 652 -13.66 0.38 -17.87
N ASN A 653 -13.47 0.53 -16.56
CA ASN A 653 -13.22 1.83 -15.93
C ASN A 653 -11.74 2.12 -15.66
N ALA A 654 -10.84 1.14 -15.77
CA ALA A 654 -9.38 1.34 -15.65
C ALA A 654 -8.74 2.02 -16.88
N SER A 655 -9.55 2.63 -17.75
CA SER A 655 -9.12 3.09 -19.08
C SER A 655 -8.12 4.24 -19.09
N GLN A 656 -7.85 4.88 -17.95
CA GLN A 656 -7.01 6.08 -17.85
C GLN A 656 -5.65 5.87 -17.13
N GLY A 657 -5.40 4.68 -16.58
CA GLY A 657 -4.11 4.33 -15.98
C GLY A 657 -3.76 5.11 -14.71
N ALA A 658 -2.61 4.81 -14.11
CA ALA A 658 -2.06 5.50 -12.95
C ALA A 658 -0.56 5.21 -12.80
N ASP A 659 0.18 6.14 -12.20
CA ASP A 659 1.57 5.89 -11.81
C ASP A 659 1.63 5.65 -10.30
N LEU A 660 1.93 4.41 -9.93
CA LEU A 660 1.97 3.96 -8.55
C LEU A 660 3.42 3.94 -8.07
N PHE A 661 3.77 4.85 -7.18
CA PHE A 661 5.07 4.92 -6.54
C PHE A 661 4.97 4.32 -5.15
N TYR A 662 5.73 3.26 -4.90
CA TYR A 662 5.86 2.72 -3.56
C TYR A 662 6.41 3.78 -2.61
N ASN A 663 5.89 3.85 -1.39
CA ASN A 663 6.47 4.68 -0.34
C ASN A 663 7.33 3.81 0.61
N PRO A 664 8.68 3.88 0.54
CA PRO A 664 9.60 3.19 1.44
C PRO A 664 9.34 3.45 2.93
N ASN A 665 8.73 4.58 3.31
CA ASN A 665 8.39 4.88 4.70
C ASN A 665 7.24 4.01 5.22
N LEU A 666 6.43 3.44 4.33
CA LEU A 666 5.37 2.47 4.66
C LEU A 666 5.91 1.04 4.76
N ALA A 667 7.21 0.84 4.52
CA ALA A 667 7.75 -0.49 4.31
C ALA A 667 7.69 -1.35 5.57
N ALA A 668 6.88 -2.38 5.41
CA ALA A 668 6.79 -3.52 6.26
C ALA A 668 8.00 -4.46 6.09
N LEU A 669 8.81 -4.63 7.13
CA LEU A 669 9.99 -5.51 7.07
C LEU A 669 9.79 -6.78 7.91
N PRO A 670 10.33 -7.93 7.48
CA PRO A 670 10.42 -9.13 8.32
C PRO A 670 11.18 -8.81 9.60
N GLY A 671 10.55 -9.02 10.76
CA GLY A 671 11.08 -8.61 12.07
C GLY A 671 10.47 -7.31 12.64
N GLY A 672 9.55 -6.68 11.90
CA GLY A 672 8.93 -5.41 12.27
C GLY A 672 9.55 -4.25 11.49
N PRO A 673 8.82 -3.14 11.33
CA PRO A 673 9.30 -1.97 10.62
C PRO A 673 10.32 -1.24 11.51
N ASP A 674 11.03 -0.27 10.94
CA ASP A 674 11.80 0.72 11.69
C ASP A 674 10.81 1.71 12.33
N GLY A 675 10.17 1.25 13.42
CA GLY A 675 8.78 1.53 13.79
C GLY A 675 8.44 2.90 14.35
N LYS A 676 9.20 3.97 14.07
CA LYS A 676 8.87 5.32 14.57
C LYS A 676 8.11 6.19 13.58
N ALA A 677 8.31 6.00 12.28
CA ALA A 677 7.75 6.89 11.27
C ALA A 677 6.22 6.77 11.14
N LEU A 678 5.65 5.58 11.38
CA LEU A 678 4.22 5.29 11.16
C LEU A 678 3.37 5.32 12.44
N LEU A 679 3.99 5.55 13.60
CA LEU A 679 3.27 5.64 14.87
C LEU A 679 2.50 6.94 14.97
N ALA A 680 1.22 6.83 15.29
CA ALA A 680 0.37 7.94 15.65
C ALA A 680 0.03 7.89 17.15
N CYS A 681 -0.09 9.07 17.75
CA CYS A 681 -0.55 9.22 19.12
C CYS A 681 -1.94 9.86 19.09
N SER A 682 -2.93 9.20 19.67
CA SER A 682 -4.28 9.72 19.87
C SER A 682 -4.47 10.00 21.36
N VAL A 683 -5.01 11.19 21.66
CA VAL A 683 -5.31 11.65 23.01
C VAL A 683 -6.77 12.08 23.04
N ASP A 684 -7.57 11.46 23.90
CA ASP A 684 -8.94 11.93 24.14
C ASP A 684 -8.90 13.14 25.09
N PRO A 685 -9.31 14.33 24.64
CA PRO A 685 -9.31 15.54 25.46
C PRO A 685 -10.43 15.56 26.51
N SER A 686 -11.18 14.46 26.68
CA SER A 686 -12.25 14.30 27.67
C SER A 686 -11.75 13.50 28.89
N PRO A 687 -11.08 14.13 29.87
CA PRO A 687 -10.51 13.43 31.01
C PRO A 687 -11.59 12.82 31.92
N ILE A 688 -11.33 11.59 32.40
CA ILE A 688 -12.22 10.83 33.27
C ILE A 688 -11.75 10.99 34.71
N LEU A 689 -12.60 11.48 35.61
CA LEU A 689 -12.27 11.59 37.04
C LEU A 689 -12.04 10.20 37.66
N LEU A 690 -10.86 9.99 38.23
CA LEU A 690 -10.52 8.79 39.01
C LEU A 690 -11.02 8.98 40.45
N ARG A 691 -11.81 8.02 40.94
CA ARG A 691 -12.36 8.04 42.30
C ARG A 691 -11.48 7.26 43.28
#